data_AF-A0A286ZPU4-F1
#
_entry.id   AF-A0A286ZPU4-F1
#
_cell.length_a   1.000
_cell.length_b   1.000
_cell.length_c   1.000
_cell.angle_alpha   90.00
_cell.angle_beta   90.00
_cell.angle_gamma   90.00
#
_symmetry.space_group_name_H-M   'P 1'
#
loop_
_entity.id
_entity.type
_entity.pdbx_description
1 polymer ?
#
loop_
_entity_poly.entity_id
_entity_poly.type
_entity_poly.pdbx_seq_one_letter_code
_entity_poly.pdbx_strand_id
1 'polypeptide(L)'
;MKKFFGFGSKTTVLSAGSSGEGSSGVNQLPGYHVRDKDLGKIHRAACEGDVAKVEQILLLRRNGPNDKDKRNRTALHLACAGGRPAVVTLLVKWKCQLNICDSENRTALIKAVQCQQEECTSILLEHGADPNLVDVKGYTALHYAAFGPNISIAAKLLSYNANIEARDKDDLTPLLLAVSENQQQMVEFLLQKEANIHAVDKMKRTALILAVNFASSSVVRLLLEQGVDISPQDCYGRNAEDYAVIKGHQIARSSNELFLSNKTDFKVSIFIHRLSLKQEEEQRKKADMLSEEIREQLRREEEQCSKETELKQQLELTVEGLQGELKAVRDRLNQVSDSHEKATNLSHENLMMQDEIATLKREIDTIKNENQEKEKKYLDNIEIVKQKNDELQKAIKLNEEKLTQTYSGQLHDLTAENTRLKSKLKKEEQKKESLETDVALYCSKLTTVMHDHQQSQTSKRDLELTFQRARDEWLCLQDKMNLEMSNLKDHNELLLQQQSDTESKFNSIDIELHHTRDALREKSLVLEQVQRELSQAQCQKKESEDLCRREQGKVKEYMGKQERLEERLAQLESENLFLRQQLDDAQNKIESKEKMVMDSQERFQDILKTFQDQKEKETLMLQESLKKSTNELHLLKERLSRAENVKTQRAVSIQKEKGFSDLLKGSSE
;
A
#
# COMPACT_ATOMS: atom_id res chain seq x y z
N MET A 1 -44.61 -1.81 -51.85
CA MET A 1 -44.26 -0.79 -50.83
C MET A 1 -43.53 -1.47 -49.67
N LYS A 2 -42.27 -1.12 -49.39
CA LYS A 2 -41.59 -1.43 -48.11
C LYS A 2 -40.87 -0.15 -47.67
N LYS A 3 -41.16 0.33 -46.46
CA LYS A 3 -40.75 1.66 -45.99
C LYS A 3 -39.29 1.63 -45.54
N PHE A 4 -38.48 2.55 -46.08
CA PHE A 4 -37.20 2.92 -45.46
C PHE A 4 -37.47 3.60 -44.13
N PHE A 5 -36.83 3.14 -43.05
CA PHE A 5 -36.69 3.91 -41.81
C PHE A 5 -35.23 4.36 -41.70
N GLY A 6 -35.01 5.67 -41.78
CA GLY A 6 -33.69 6.26 -41.68
C GLY A 6 -33.16 6.22 -40.24
N PHE A 7 -31.93 5.77 -40.05
CA PHE A 7 -31.21 5.90 -38.78
C PHE A 7 -30.80 7.36 -38.57
N GLY A 8 -31.68 8.13 -37.90
CA GLY A 8 -31.34 9.44 -37.37
C GLY A 8 -30.23 9.31 -36.33
N SER A 9 -29.02 9.73 -36.68
CA SER A 9 -27.91 9.82 -35.72
C SER A 9 -28.22 10.97 -34.75
N LYS A 10 -28.60 10.65 -33.51
CA LYS A 10 -28.77 11.66 -32.46
C LYS A 10 -27.40 12.27 -32.11
N THR A 11 -27.21 13.52 -32.50
CA THR A 11 -26.04 14.33 -32.15
C THR A 11 -26.31 15.04 -30.83
N THR A 12 -25.58 14.68 -29.78
CA THR A 12 -25.68 15.38 -28.49
C THR A 12 -24.85 16.66 -28.55
N VAL A 13 -25.46 17.77 -28.96
CA VAL A 13 -24.84 19.09 -28.93
C VAL A 13 -24.88 19.60 -27.48
N LEU A 14 -23.71 19.70 -26.85
CA LEU A 14 -23.57 20.29 -25.52
C LEU A 14 -23.63 21.83 -25.64
N SER A 15 -24.85 22.37 -25.60
CA SER A 15 -25.09 23.82 -25.53
C SER A 15 -25.33 24.24 -24.08
N ALA A 16 -24.53 25.18 -23.57
CA ALA A 16 -24.81 25.87 -22.32
C ALA A 16 -25.80 27.02 -22.62
N GLY A 17 -26.95 27.01 -21.97
CA GLY A 17 -28.00 27.98 -22.24
C GLY A 17 -27.74 29.35 -21.59
N SER A 18 -27.79 30.40 -22.40
CA SER A 18 -28.33 31.69 -21.98
C SER A 18 -28.97 32.37 -23.18
N SER A 19 -30.14 32.98 -22.99
CA SER A 19 -30.96 33.57 -24.04
C SER A 19 -30.62 35.03 -24.29
N GLY A 20 -30.36 35.40 -25.55
CA GLY A 20 -30.22 36.78 -26.01
C GLY A 20 -30.08 36.84 -27.53
N GLU A 21 -31.11 37.33 -28.22
CA GLU A 21 -31.07 37.55 -29.67
C GLU A 21 -30.30 38.85 -30.00
N GLY A 22 -29.46 38.86 -31.05
CA GLY A 22 -28.83 40.10 -31.50
C GLY A 22 -27.56 39.99 -32.35
N SER A 23 -27.72 39.71 -33.64
CA SER A 23 -26.81 40.05 -34.76
C SER A 23 -25.32 39.63 -34.76
N SER A 24 -24.98 38.84 -35.78
CA SER A 24 -23.75 38.90 -36.60
C SER A 24 -22.36 38.83 -35.94
N GLY A 25 -21.74 37.64 -36.02
CA GLY A 25 -20.33 37.54 -36.44
C GLY A 25 -19.25 37.52 -35.35
N VAL A 26 -19.31 36.56 -34.42
CA VAL A 26 -18.16 36.23 -33.54
C VAL A 26 -17.91 34.72 -33.60
N ASN A 27 -16.64 34.32 -33.70
CA ASN A 27 -16.24 32.91 -33.82
C ASN A 27 -16.72 32.12 -32.60
N GLN A 28 -17.53 31.08 -32.82
CA GLN A 28 -17.88 30.14 -31.76
C GLN A 28 -16.64 29.35 -31.36
N LEU A 29 -16.32 29.34 -30.05
CA LEU A 29 -15.38 28.41 -29.43
C LEU A 29 -15.58 27.00 -30.01
N PRO A 30 -14.52 26.28 -30.43
CA PRO A 30 -14.66 25.00 -31.13
C PRO A 30 -15.45 23.97 -30.32
N GLY A 31 -16.73 23.84 -30.66
CA GLY A 31 -17.69 23.01 -29.92
C GLY A 31 -17.21 21.57 -29.83
N TYR A 32 -17.14 21.03 -28.61
CA TYR A 32 -16.62 19.70 -28.37
C TYR A 32 -17.67 18.63 -28.71
N HIS A 33 -17.60 18.12 -29.94
CA HIS A 33 -18.56 17.15 -30.47
C HIS A 33 -18.31 15.73 -29.96
N VAL A 34 -19.21 15.23 -29.12
CA VAL A 34 -19.24 13.84 -28.65
C VAL A 34 -20.28 13.05 -29.43
N ARG A 35 -19.88 11.95 -30.07
CA ARG A 35 -20.82 11.04 -30.75
C ARG A 35 -21.01 9.77 -29.92
N ASP A 36 -22.27 9.41 -29.70
CA ASP A 36 -22.68 8.23 -28.93
C ASP A 36 -22.04 6.89 -29.36
N LYS A 37 -21.71 6.75 -30.65
CA LYS A 37 -21.08 5.55 -31.23
C LYS A 37 -19.60 5.39 -30.90
N ASP A 38 -18.96 6.43 -30.38
CA ASP A 38 -17.54 6.44 -30.03
C ASP A 38 -17.29 6.06 -28.56
N LEU A 39 -18.34 6.11 -27.72
CA LEU A 39 -18.29 5.97 -26.26
C LEU A 39 -18.40 4.50 -25.78
N GLY A 40 -17.51 4.09 -24.87
CA GLY A 40 -17.69 2.91 -24.04
C GLY A 40 -18.68 3.14 -22.88
N LYS A 41 -18.93 2.09 -22.07
CA LYS A 41 -19.93 2.14 -20.97
C LYS A 41 -19.56 3.18 -19.90
N ILE A 42 -18.31 3.17 -19.44
CA ILE A 42 -17.80 4.15 -18.46
C ILE A 42 -17.77 5.57 -19.04
N HIS A 43 -17.38 5.70 -20.31
CA HIS A 43 -17.32 6.98 -21.04
C HIS A 43 -18.68 7.65 -21.15
N ARG A 44 -19.72 6.87 -21.46
CA ARG A 44 -21.10 7.32 -21.50
C ARG A 44 -21.59 7.77 -20.12
N ALA A 45 -21.43 6.96 -19.09
CA ALA A 45 -21.83 7.31 -17.72
C ALA A 45 -21.13 8.58 -17.22
N ALA A 46 -19.83 8.74 -17.51
CA ALA A 46 -19.07 9.92 -17.14
C ALA A 46 -19.49 11.19 -17.90
N CYS A 47 -19.87 11.07 -19.18
CA CYS A 47 -20.43 12.17 -19.96
C CYS A 47 -21.85 12.56 -19.49
N GLU A 48 -22.68 11.57 -19.14
CA GLU A 48 -24.03 11.77 -18.60
C GLU A 48 -23.97 12.46 -17.22
N GLY A 49 -22.95 12.16 -16.41
CA GLY A 49 -22.80 12.62 -15.03
C GLY A 49 -23.26 11.60 -13.97
N ASP A 50 -23.47 10.35 -14.37
CA ASP A 50 -24.01 9.28 -13.52
C ASP A 50 -22.91 8.68 -12.63
N VAL A 51 -22.69 9.33 -11.48
CA VAL A 51 -21.67 8.97 -10.50
C VAL A 51 -21.81 7.51 -10.04
N ALA A 52 -23.03 7.07 -9.72
CA ALA A 52 -23.30 5.73 -9.22
C ALA A 52 -22.97 4.64 -10.25
N LYS A 53 -23.28 4.88 -11.53
CA LYS A 53 -22.96 3.97 -12.64
C LYS A 53 -21.47 3.97 -12.97
N VAL A 54 -20.77 5.10 -12.85
CA VAL A 54 -19.30 5.14 -12.95
C VAL A 54 -18.66 4.32 -11.83
N GLU A 55 -19.09 4.51 -10.58
CA GLU A 55 -18.60 3.77 -9.42
C GLU A 55 -18.87 2.26 -9.55
N GLN A 56 -20.08 1.87 -9.96
CA GLN A 56 -20.44 0.47 -10.20
C GLN A 56 -19.57 -0.18 -11.29
N ILE A 57 -19.27 0.54 -12.39
CA ILE A 57 -18.43 0.01 -13.47
C ILE A 57 -16.98 -0.20 -13.01
N LEU A 58 -16.44 0.72 -12.20
CA LEU A 58 -15.10 0.62 -11.61
C LEU A 58 -15.02 -0.54 -10.58
N LEU A 59 -16.00 -0.66 -9.68
CA LEU A 59 -16.08 -1.73 -8.68
C LEU A 59 -16.16 -3.12 -9.32
N LEU A 60 -16.95 -3.27 -10.40
CA LEU A 60 -17.07 -4.53 -11.15
C LEU A 60 -15.81 -4.85 -12.00
N ARG A 61 -14.78 -4.00 -11.98
CA ARG A 61 -13.54 -4.09 -12.79
C ARG A 61 -13.80 -4.36 -14.28
N ARG A 62 -14.95 -3.90 -14.80
CA ARG A 62 -15.35 -4.08 -16.21
C ARG A 62 -14.63 -3.12 -17.15
N ASN A 63 -14.20 -1.98 -16.62
CA ASN A 63 -13.37 -0.99 -17.28
C ASN A 63 -12.43 -0.36 -16.24
N GLY A 64 -11.19 -0.08 -16.62
CA GLY A 64 -10.27 0.72 -15.81
C GLY A 64 -10.63 2.22 -15.85
N PRO A 65 -10.23 3.02 -14.84
CA PRO A 65 -10.46 4.47 -14.83
C PRO A 65 -9.71 5.20 -15.96
N ASN A 66 -8.67 4.57 -16.51
CA ASN A 66 -7.82 5.07 -17.59
C ASN A 66 -8.20 4.50 -18.98
N ASP A 67 -9.25 3.69 -19.07
CA ASP A 67 -9.68 3.10 -20.33
C ASP A 67 -10.02 4.18 -21.36
N LYS A 68 -9.63 3.93 -22.61
CA LYS A 68 -9.81 4.87 -23.72
C LYS A 68 -10.99 4.48 -24.62
N ASP A 69 -11.70 5.49 -25.10
CA ASP A 69 -12.75 5.35 -26.11
C ASP A 69 -12.17 5.37 -27.54
N LYS A 70 -13.03 5.31 -28.58
CA LYS A 70 -12.57 5.28 -29.98
C LYS A 70 -11.84 6.55 -30.46
N ARG A 71 -11.82 7.62 -29.66
CA ARG A 71 -11.06 8.85 -29.91
C ARG A 71 -9.90 9.02 -28.91
N ASN A 72 -9.43 7.92 -28.31
CA ASN A 72 -8.40 7.89 -27.28
C ASN A 72 -8.74 8.65 -25.98
N ARG A 73 -10.01 8.98 -25.74
CA ARG A 73 -10.45 9.76 -24.57
C ARG A 73 -10.74 8.87 -23.38
N THR A 74 -10.32 9.27 -22.19
CA THR A 74 -10.71 8.58 -20.95
C THR A 74 -12.06 9.07 -20.43
N ALA A 75 -12.64 8.37 -19.45
CA ALA A 75 -13.83 8.85 -18.73
C ALA A 75 -13.63 10.25 -18.15
N LEU A 76 -12.41 10.57 -17.68
CA LEU A 76 -12.05 11.87 -17.13
C LEU A 76 -12.21 13.02 -18.14
N HIS A 77 -11.78 12.82 -19.40
CA HIS A 77 -11.93 13.83 -20.46
C HIS A 77 -13.39 14.21 -20.70
N LEU A 78 -14.30 13.24 -20.58
CA LEU A 78 -15.73 13.41 -20.84
C LEU A 78 -16.45 14.00 -19.63
N ALA A 79 -16.08 13.61 -18.42
CA ALA A 79 -16.54 14.24 -17.19
C ALA A 79 -16.14 15.73 -17.14
N CYS A 80 -14.89 16.04 -17.49
CA CYS A 80 -14.38 17.41 -17.55
C CYS A 80 -15.06 18.25 -18.64
N ALA A 81 -15.23 17.71 -19.85
CA ALA A 81 -15.92 18.43 -20.93
C ALA A 81 -17.42 18.61 -20.68
N GLY A 82 -18.05 17.69 -19.94
CA GLY A 82 -19.46 17.74 -19.57
C GLY A 82 -19.78 18.49 -18.27
N GLY A 83 -18.78 19.10 -17.61
CA GLY A 83 -18.97 19.82 -16.35
C GLY A 83 -19.47 18.93 -15.23
N ARG A 84 -18.83 17.77 -15.02
CA ARG A 84 -19.27 16.73 -14.05
C ARG A 84 -18.29 16.60 -12.88
N PRO A 85 -18.17 17.61 -11.99
CA PRO A 85 -17.17 17.63 -10.93
C PRO A 85 -17.25 16.42 -9.99
N ALA A 86 -18.45 15.97 -9.61
CA ALA A 86 -18.63 14.77 -8.80
C ALA A 86 -18.04 13.49 -9.45
N VAL A 87 -18.12 13.36 -10.78
CA VAL A 87 -17.49 12.25 -11.52
C VAL A 87 -15.96 12.44 -11.60
N VAL A 88 -15.49 13.68 -11.78
CA VAL A 88 -14.04 14.00 -11.75
C VAL A 88 -13.45 13.61 -10.39
N THR A 89 -14.03 14.08 -9.29
CA THR A 89 -13.61 13.75 -7.91
C THR A 89 -13.61 12.24 -7.66
N LEU A 90 -14.63 11.51 -8.14
CA LEU A 90 -14.66 10.05 -8.06
C LEU A 90 -13.48 9.41 -8.82
N LEU A 91 -13.27 9.77 -10.10
CA LEU A 91 -12.20 9.20 -10.91
C LEU A 91 -10.81 9.50 -10.32
N VAL A 92 -10.62 10.71 -9.78
CA VAL A 92 -9.40 11.15 -9.10
C VAL A 92 -9.17 10.36 -7.80
N LYS A 93 -10.22 10.14 -6.98
CA LYS A 93 -10.18 9.27 -5.79
C LYS A 93 -9.78 7.83 -6.13
N TRP A 94 -10.16 7.33 -7.31
CA TRP A 94 -9.74 6.05 -7.87
C TRP A 94 -8.33 6.05 -8.52
N LYS A 95 -7.53 7.11 -8.29
CA LYS A 95 -6.15 7.29 -8.78
C LYS A 95 -6.01 7.14 -10.30
N CYS A 96 -6.92 7.77 -11.05
CA CYS A 96 -6.77 7.88 -12.51
C CYS A 96 -5.54 8.72 -12.89
N GLN A 97 -5.03 8.51 -14.11
CA GLN A 97 -3.91 9.29 -14.65
C GLN A 97 -4.45 10.57 -15.30
N LEU A 98 -4.13 11.73 -14.70
CA LEU A 98 -4.68 13.03 -15.11
C LEU A 98 -4.15 13.52 -16.47
N ASN A 99 -2.88 13.22 -16.73
CA ASN A 99 -2.12 13.71 -17.89
C ASN A 99 -2.19 12.78 -19.13
N ILE A 100 -3.15 11.85 -19.18
CA ILE A 100 -3.42 11.09 -20.40
C ILE A 100 -3.96 12.04 -21.48
N CYS A 101 -3.45 11.93 -22.70
CA CYS A 101 -3.94 12.66 -23.86
C CYS A 101 -4.95 11.88 -24.74
N ASP A 102 -5.87 12.62 -25.37
CA ASP A 102 -6.78 12.13 -26.42
C ASP A 102 -6.15 12.13 -27.83
N SER A 103 -6.96 11.84 -28.86
CA SER A 103 -6.51 11.84 -30.27
C SER A 103 -6.00 13.18 -30.80
N GLU A 104 -6.31 14.30 -30.14
CA GLU A 104 -5.86 15.66 -30.49
C GLU A 104 -4.74 16.12 -29.54
N ASN A 105 -4.10 15.18 -28.84
CA ASN A 105 -3.11 15.37 -27.78
C ASN A 105 -3.57 16.25 -26.61
N ARG A 106 -4.89 16.40 -26.38
CA ARG A 106 -5.42 17.19 -25.26
C ARG A 106 -5.60 16.33 -24.03
N THR A 107 -5.22 16.86 -22.86
CA THR A 107 -5.49 16.27 -21.55
C THR A 107 -6.91 16.57 -21.08
N ALA A 108 -7.34 15.90 -20.00
CA ALA A 108 -8.62 16.21 -19.35
C ALA A 108 -8.69 17.65 -18.81
N LEU A 109 -7.55 18.22 -18.38
CA LEU A 109 -7.44 19.62 -17.96
C LEU A 109 -7.70 20.58 -19.13
N ILE A 110 -7.06 20.35 -20.27
CA ILE A 110 -7.33 21.14 -21.48
C ILE A 110 -8.81 21.06 -21.89
N LYS A 111 -9.47 19.89 -21.74
CA LYS A 111 -10.91 19.77 -22.00
C LYS A 111 -11.77 20.53 -21.00
N ALA A 112 -11.44 20.51 -19.70
CA ALA A 112 -12.14 21.30 -18.70
C ALA A 112 -12.09 22.80 -19.05
N VAL A 113 -10.91 23.31 -19.40
CA VAL A 113 -10.70 24.71 -19.77
C VAL A 113 -11.36 25.06 -21.11
N GLN A 114 -11.22 24.23 -22.15
CA GLN A 114 -11.89 24.42 -23.46
C GLN A 114 -13.42 24.52 -23.30
N CYS A 115 -14.00 23.80 -22.35
CA CYS A 115 -15.43 23.82 -22.04
C CYS A 115 -15.81 24.80 -20.91
N GLN A 116 -14.88 25.65 -20.45
CA GLN A 116 -15.05 26.63 -19.36
C GLN A 116 -15.55 26.04 -18.02
N GLN A 117 -15.18 24.81 -17.72
CA GLN A 117 -15.60 24.06 -16.53
C GLN A 117 -14.63 24.30 -15.35
N GLU A 118 -14.83 25.42 -14.65
CA GLU A 118 -13.93 25.90 -13.61
C GLU A 118 -13.76 24.93 -12.43
N GLU A 119 -14.84 24.32 -11.93
CA GLU A 119 -14.77 23.39 -10.81
C GLU A 119 -13.96 22.13 -11.18
N CYS A 120 -14.19 21.59 -12.38
CA CYS A 120 -13.40 20.47 -12.91
C CYS A 120 -11.92 20.84 -13.09
N THR A 121 -11.64 22.07 -13.55
CA THR A 121 -10.26 22.61 -13.66
C THR A 121 -9.59 22.68 -12.29
N SER A 122 -10.32 23.16 -11.27
CA SER A 122 -9.82 23.30 -9.89
C SER A 122 -9.42 21.94 -9.31
N ILE A 123 -10.34 20.97 -9.35
CA ILE A 123 -10.11 19.59 -8.86
C ILE A 123 -8.89 18.95 -9.53
N LEU A 124 -8.72 19.14 -10.85
CA LEU A 124 -7.59 18.57 -11.58
C LEU A 124 -6.24 19.19 -11.17
N LEU A 125 -6.18 20.51 -11.03
CA LEU A 125 -4.96 21.22 -10.63
C LEU A 125 -4.56 20.89 -9.20
N GLU A 126 -5.52 20.87 -8.26
CA GLU A 126 -5.33 20.47 -6.86
C GLU A 126 -4.73 19.05 -6.71
N HIS A 127 -4.97 18.17 -7.68
CA HIS A 127 -4.47 16.79 -7.70
C HIS A 127 -3.25 16.59 -8.64
N GLY A 128 -2.63 17.68 -9.12
CA GLY A 128 -1.37 17.64 -9.85
C GLY A 128 -1.48 17.36 -11.35
N ALA A 129 -2.58 17.75 -12.01
CA ALA A 129 -2.63 17.81 -13.47
C ALA A 129 -1.67 18.88 -14.00
N ASP A 130 -0.92 18.57 -15.06
CA ASP A 130 0.08 19.49 -15.63
C ASP A 130 -0.59 20.48 -16.62
N PRO A 131 -0.58 21.80 -16.33
CA PRO A 131 -1.17 22.81 -17.20
C PRO A 131 -0.34 23.14 -18.46
N ASN A 132 0.93 22.71 -18.50
CA ASN A 132 1.89 23.07 -19.55
C ASN A 132 1.95 22.05 -20.70
N LEU A 133 1.22 20.94 -20.60
CA LEU A 133 1.07 19.99 -21.70
C LEU A 133 0.34 20.66 -22.88
N VAL A 134 0.78 20.34 -24.09
CA VAL A 134 0.35 20.98 -25.34
C VAL A 134 -0.44 20.03 -26.25
N ASP A 135 -1.46 20.57 -26.91
CA ASP A 135 -2.23 19.82 -27.92
C ASP A 135 -1.52 19.74 -29.29
N VAL A 136 -2.15 19.11 -30.28
CA VAL A 136 -1.60 19.00 -31.66
C VAL A 136 -1.31 20.35 -32.35
N LYS A 137 -1.80 21.49 -31.84
CA LYS A 137 -1.49 22.84 -32.33
C LYS A 137 -0.42 23.55 -31.51
N GLY A 138 0.02 22.98 -30.38
CA GLY A 138 0.90 23.65 -29.43
C GLY A 138 0.15 24.40 -28.31
N TYR A 139 -1.18 24.32 -28.25
CA TYR A 139 -1.95 25.04 -27.24
C TYR A 139 -1.87 24.35 -25.87
N THR A 140 -1.38 25.07 -24.87
CA THR A 140 -1.51 24.71 -23.44
C THR A 140 -2.92 24.99 -22.91
N ALA A 141 -3.20 24.58 -21.68
CA ALA A 141 -4.47 24.93 -21.02
C ALA A 141 -4.68 26.45 -20.93
N LEU A 142 -3.61 27.25 -20.77
CA LEU A 142 -3.71 28.72 -20.70
C LEU A 142 -4.02 29.37 -22.06
N HIS A 143 -3.54 28.79 -23.17
CA HIS A 143 -3.99 29.20 -24.51
C HIS A 143 -5.50 28.95 -24.68
N TYR A 144 -6.02 27.83 -24.16
CA TYR A 144 -7.46 27.56 -24.18
C TYR A 144 -8.27 28.51 -23.30
N ALA A 145 -7.73 28.94 -22.15
CA ALA A 145 -8.36 29.96 -21.33
C ALA A 145 -8.45 31.31 -22.08
N ALA A 146 -7.43 31.67 -22.86
CA ALA A 146 -7.37 32.93 -23.61
C ALA A 146 -8.48 33.13 -24.66
N PHE A 147 -9.16 32.07 -25.11
CA PHE A 147 -10.33 32.16 -25.99
C PHE A 147 -11.65 32.48 -25.24
N GLY A 148 -11.65 32.44 -23.90
CA GLY A 148 -12.86 32.55 -23.08
C GLY A 148 -12.85 33.74 -22.13
N PRO A 149 -14.04 34.21 -21.69
CA PRO A 149 -14.17 35.29 -20.71
C PRO A 149 -13.87 34.87 -19.26
N ASN A 150 -13.71 33.57 -18.95
CA ASN A 150 -13.51 33.13 -17.57
C ASN A 150 -12.06 33.37 -17.08
N ILE A 151 -11.86 34.54 -16.49
CA ILE A 151 -10.61 34.96 -15.83
C ILE A 151 -10.22 34.04 -14.65
N SER A 152 -11.18 33.49 -13.91
CA SER A 152 -10.90 32.62 -12.75
C SER A 152 -10.15 31.35 -13.16
N ILE A 153 -10.48 30.78 -14.33
CA ILE A 153 -9.75 29.64 -14.91
C ILE A 153 -8.30 30.03 -15.23
N ALA A 154 -8.06 31.17 -15.87
CA ALA A 154 -6.71 31.65 -16.16
C ALA A 154 -5.91 31.92 -14.87
N ALA A 155 -6.54 32.52 -13.85
CA ALA A 155 -5.92 32.76 -12.55
C ALA A 155 -5.52 31.47 -11.83
N LYS A 156 -6.38 30.44 -11.85
CA LYS A 156 -6.08 29.11 -11.29
C LYS A 156 -4.95 28.42 -12.06
N LEU A 157 -4.94 28.48 -13.39
CA LEU A 157 -3.84 27.92 -14.17
C LEU A 157 -2.49 28.56 -13.78
N LEU A 158 -2.43 29.90 -13.67
CA LEU A 158 -1.21 30.61 -13.27
C LEU A 158 -0.80 30.31 -11.83
N SER A 159 -1.73 30.17 -10.88
CA SER A 159 -1.39 29.80 -9.49
C SER A 159 -0.82 28.37 -9.35
N TYR A 160 -1.07 27.51 -10.35
CA TYR A 160 -0.50 26.15 -10.46
C TYR A 160 0.61 26.07 -11.53
N ASN A 161 1.39 27.15 -11.68
CA ASN A 161 2.60 27.20 -12.52
C ASN A 161 2.37 26.94 -14.02
N ALA A 162 1.22 27.34 -14.58
CA ALA A 162 1.09 27.47 -16.03
C ALA A 162 2.04 28.56 -16.56
N ASN A 163 2.75 28.24 -17.65
CA ASN A 163 3.66 29.16 -18.31
C ASN A 163 2.87 30.22 -19.09
N ILE A 164 2.94 31.47 -18.62
CA ILE A 164 2.29 32.63 -19.25
C ILE A 164 2.88 32.98 -20.62
N GLU A 165 4.16 32.64 -20.83
CA GLU A 165 4.92 32.82 -22.08
C GLU A 165 5.05 31.52 -22.89
N ALA A 166 4.15 30.55 -22.68
CA ALA A 166 4.07 29.38 -23.55
C ALA A 166 3.75 29.83 -25.00
N ARG A 167 4.36 29.18 -26.00
CA ARG A 167 4.18 29.53 -27.42
C ARG A 167 3.61 28.34 -28.19
N ASP A 168 2.65 28.62 -29.07
CA ASP A 168 2.06 27.62 -29.96
C ASP A 168 2.91 27.39 -31.24
N LYS A 169 2.38 26.67 -32.23
CA LYS A 169 3.07 26.42 -33.52
C LYS A 169 3.24 27.65 -34.42
N ASP A 170 2.48 28.72 -34.17
CA ASP A 170 2.59 30.00 -34.84
C ASP A 170 3.21 31.08 -33.93
N ASP A 171 3.92 30.63 -32.90
CA ASP A 171 4.72 31.43 -31.95
C ASP A 171 3.87 32.40 -31.10
N LEU A 172 2.54 32.24 -31.10
CA LEU A 172 1.58 33.02 -30.33
C LEU A 172 1.62 32.61 -28.86
N THR A 173 1.65 33.61 -27.97
CA THR A 173 1.45 33.41 -26.52
C THR A 173 -0.05 33.51 -26.16
N PRO A 174 -0.47 33.06 -24.96
CA PRO A 174 -1.82 33.31 -24.45
C PRO A 174 -2.25 34.78 -24.51
N LEU A 175 -1.33 35.73 -24.31
CA LEU A 175 -1.60 37.15 -24.47
C LEU A 175 -1.93 37.51 -25.94
N LEU A 176 -1.09 37.06 -26.89
CA LEU A 176 -1.32 37.33 -28.32
C LEU A 176 -2.61 36.68 -28.83
N LEU A 177 -2.98 35.50 -28.31
CA LEU A 177 -4.29 34.88 -28.58
C LEU A 177 -5.44 35.72 -28.03
N ALA A 178 -5.41 36.11 -26.75
CA ALA A 178 -6.45 36.93 -26.12
C ALA A 178 -6.66 38.26 -26.88
N VAL A 179 -5.58 38.85 -27.40
CA VAL A 179 -5.62 40.03 -28.27
C VAL A 179 -6.31 39.71 -29.61
N SER A 180 -5.95 38.61 -30.27
CA SER A 180 -6.55 38.23 -31.56
C SER A 180 -8.04 37.88 -31.49
N GLU A 181 -8.49 37.39 -30.33
CA GLU A 181 -9.89 37.03 -30.05
C GLU A 181 -10.67 38.15 -29.33
N ASN A 182 -10.10 39.37 -29.27
CA ASN A 182 -10.69 40.58 -28.68
C ASN A 182 -11.15 40.42 -27.20
N GLN A 183 -10.48 39.56 -26.43
CA GLN A 183 -10.84 39.27 -25.03
C GLN A 183 -10.23 40.33 -24.08
N GLN A 184 -10.73 41.57 -24.14
CA GLN A 184 -10.18 42.72 -23.39
C GLN A 184 -9.86 42.42 -21.92
N GLN A 185 -10.80 41.81 -21.18
CA GLN A 185 -10.61 41.49 -19.74
C GLN A 185 -9.50 40.45 -19.52
N MET A 186 -9.31 39.52 -20.45
CA MET A 186 -8.24 38.53 -20.40
C MET A 186 -6.88 39.16 -20.74
N VAL A 187 -6.84 40.07 -21.71
CA VAL A 187 -5.63 40.86 -22.03
C VAL A 187 -5.22 41.69 -20.80
N GLU A 188 -6.15 42.40 -20.18
CA GLU A 188 -5.90 43.16 -18.95
C GLU A 188 -5.38 42.26 -17.82
N PHE A 189 -6.04 41.12 -17.58
CA PHE A 189 -5.62 40.16 -16.56
C PHE A 189 -4.23 39.58 -16.81
N LEU A 190 -3.90 39.18 -18.05
CA LEU A 190 -2.59 38.63 -18.39
C LEU A 190 -1.48 39.68 -18.23
N LEU A 191 -1.74 40.95 -18.58
CA LEU A 191 -0.80 42.05 -18.36
C LEU A 191 -0.62 42.37 -16.87
N GLN A 192 -1.68 42.30 -16.05
CA GLN A 192 -1.59 42.35 -14.58
C GLN A 192 -0.81 41.16 -13.98
N LYS A 193 -0.57 40.11 -14.76
CA LYS A 193 0.26 38.94 -14.41
C LYS A 193 1.62 38.95 -15.09
N GLU A 194 2.08 40.12 -15.52
CA GLU A 194 3.41 40.36 -16.10
C GLU A 194 3.68 39.61 -17.41
N ALA A 195 2.62 39.28 -18.17
CA ALA A 195 2.77 38.75 -19.53
C ALA A 195 3.54 39.73 -20.43
N ASN A 196 4.43 39.21 -21.26
CA ASN A 196 5.31 40.01 -22.10
C ASN A 196 4.53 40.73 -23.21
N ILE A 197 4.26 42.01 -23.00
CA ILE A 197 3.57 42.89 -23.97
C ILE A 197 4.34 43.07 -25.29
N HIS A 198 5.65 42.79 -25.28
CA HIS A 198 6.52 42.81 -26.46
C HIS A 198 6.68 41.42 -27.11
N ALA A 199 5.91 40.41 -26.69
CA ALA A 199 5.83 39.14 -27.39
C ALA A 199 5.43 39.35 -28.86
N VAL A 200 6.01 38.53 -29.73
CA VAL A 200 5.72 38.53 -31.16
C VAL A 200 5.39 37.13 -31.64
N ASP A 201 4.53 37.05 -32.65
CA ASP A 201 4.23 35.80 -33.34
C ASP A 201 5.34 35.44 -34.36
N LYS A 202 5.14 34.33 -35.09
CA LYS A 202 6.02 33.84 -36.16
C LYS A 202 6.23 34.83 -37.31
N MET A 203 5.31 35.78 -37.47
CA MET A 203 5.35 36.84 -38.47
C MET A 203 5.96 38.14 -37.91
N LYS A 204 6.55 38.10 -36.71
CA LYS A 204 7.06 39.24 -35.94
C LYS A 204 6.00 40.30 -35.60
N ARG A 205 4.71 39.96 -35.64
CA ARG A 205 3.63 40.89 -35.29
C ARG A 205 3.54 41.00 -33.77
N THR A 206 3.63 42.22 -33.27
CA THR A 206 3.40 42.55 -31.84
C THR A 206 1.91 42.46 -31.49
N ALA A 207 1.61 42.44 -30.20
CA ALA A 207 0.24 42.57 -29.70
C ALA A 207 -0.53 43.74 -30.34
N LEU A 208 0.11 44.91 -30.51
CA LEU A 208 -0.53 46.08 -31.13
C LEU A 208 -0.87 45.85 -32.61
N ILE A 209 0.04 45.24 -33.39
CA ILE A 209 -0.22 44.91 -34.80
C ILE A 209 -1.38 43.90 -34.92
N LEU A 210 -1.42 42.90 -34.03
CA LEU A 210 -2.54 41.94 -34.00
C LEU A 210 -3.86 42.63 -33.64
N ALA A 211 -3.88 43.47 -32.60
CA ALA A 211 -5.09 44.20 -32.16
C ALA A 211 -5.68 45.08 -33.27
N VAL A 212 -4.82 45.76 -34.04
CA VAL A 212 -5.24 46.55 -35.22
C VAL A 212 -5.74 45.65 -36.35
N ASN A 213 -5.00 44.60 -36.70
CA ASN A 213 -5.36 43.66 -37.77
C ASN A 213 -6.71 42.94 -37.53
N PHE A 214 -7.02 42.66 -36.26
CA PHE A 214 -8.29 42.07 -35.79
C PHE A 214 -9.31 43.11 -35.31
N ALA A 215 -9.13 44.39 -35.65
CA ALA A 215 -10.13 45.45 -35.44
C ALA A 215 -10.62 45.58 -33.97
N SER A 216 -9.73 45.38 -33.00
CA SER A 216 -10.05 45.31 -31.57
C SER A 216 -9.81 46.66 -30.87
N SER A 217 -10.67 47.66 -31.11
CA SER A 217 -10.45 49.06 -30.67
C SER A 217 -10.22 49.23 -29.16
N SER A 218 -10.95 48.49 -28.32
CA SER A 218 -10.73 48.51 -26.85
C SER A 218 -9.38 47.95 -26.45
N VAL A 219 -8.90 46.90 -27.13
CA VAL A 219 -7.60 46.27 -26.88
C VAL A 219 -6.46 47.17 -27.40
N VAL A 220 -6.64 47.81 -28.57
CA VAL A 220 -5.71 48.83 -29.07
C VAL A 220 -5.54 49.96 -28.06
N ARG A 221 -6.64 50.51 -27.52
CA ARG A 221 -6.57 51.55 -26.48
C ARG A 221 -5.80 51.07 -25.24
N LEU A 222 -6.13 49.89 -24.73
CA LEU A 222 -5.50 49.31 -23.54
C LEU A 222 -3.98 49.10 -23.74
N LEU A 223 -3.56 48.59 -24.90
CA LEU A 223 -2.13 48.41 -25.22
C LEU A 223 -1.40 49.76 -25.37
N LEU A 224 -2.05 50.79 -25.88
CA LEU A 224 -1.47 52.15 -25.96
C LEU A 224 -1.39 52.82 -24.59
N GLU A 225 -2.36 52.59 -23.69
CA GLU A 225 -2.31 53.05 -22.29
C GLU A 225 -1.12 52.43 -21.52
N GLN A 226 -0.71 51.19 -21.88
CA GLN A 226 0.52 50.56 -21.37
C GLN A 226 1.82 51.08 -22.04
N GLY A 227 1.73 52.03 -22.97
CA GLY A 227 2.90 52.68 -23.58
C GLY A 227 3.66 51.84 -24.60
N VAL A 228 3.00 50.86 -25.24
CA VAL A 228 3.59 50.01 -26.28
C VAL A 228 4.07 50.85 -27.48
N ASP A 229 5.27 50.58 -27.96
CA ASP A 229 5.81 51.23 -29.15
C ASP A 229 5.06 50.80 -30.43
N ILE A 230 4.78 51.78 -31.28
CA ILE A 230 4.07 51.67 -32.55
C ILE A 230 5.08 51.35 -33.69
N SER A 231 6.36 51.67 -33.49
CA SER A 231 7.42 51.51 -34.49
C SER A 231 7.76 50.06 -34.95
N PRO A 232 7.60 48.99 -34.13
CA PRO A 232 7.97 47.64 -34.53
C PRO A 232 7.27 47.19 -35.81
N GLN A 233 8.00 46.49 -36.67
CA GLN A 233 7.53 46.03 -37.97
C GLN A 233 7.41 44.50 -38.03
N ASP A 234 6.40 44.03 -38.77
CA ASP A 234 6.23 42.62 -39.12
C ASP A 234 7.33 42.12 -40.08
N CYS A 235 7.29 40.83 -40.44
CA CYS A 235 8.22 40.23 -41.39
C CYS A 235 8.14 40.78 -42.83
N TYR A 236 7.18 41.66 -43.14
CA TYR A 236 7.05 42.38 -44.40
C TYR A 236 7.40 43.87 -44.29
N GLY A 237 7.91 44.33 -43.14
CA GLY A 237 8.29 45.73 -42.91
C GLY A 237 7.12 46.65 -42.57
N ARG A 238 5.95 46.11 -42.19
CA ARG A 238 4.75 46.91 -41.87
C ARG A 238 4.57 47.09 -40.38
N ASN A 239 4.31 48.32 -39.96
CA ASN A 239 3.99 48.66 -38.57
C ASN A 239 2.47 48.60 -38.29
N ALA A 240 2.04 48.97 -37.09
CA ALA A 240 0.62 48.97 -36.74
C ALA A 240 -0.22 50.01 -37.53
N GLU A 241 0.38 51.14 -37.95
CA GLU A 241 -0.28 52.16 -38.75
C GLU A 241 -0.55 51.66 -40.18
N ASP A 242 0.42 50.98 -40.81
CA ASP A 242 0.27 50.34 -42.12
C ASP A 242 -0.91 49.36 -42.13
N TYR A 243 -1.04 48.55 -41.08
CA TYR A 243 -2.17 47.64 -40.90
C TYR A 243 -3.51 48.39 -40.73
N ALA A 244 -3.53 49.53 -40.03
CA ALA A 244 -4.73 50.35 -39.88
C ALA A 244 -5.19 50.95 -41.22
N VAL A 245 -4.24 51.42 -42.04
CA VAL A 245 -4.49 51.95 -43.40
C VAL A 245 -5.00 50.83 -44.32
N ILE A 246 -4.33 49.68 -44.35
CA ILE A 246 -4.71 48.53 -45.21
C ILE A 246 -6.10 47.98 -44.84
N LYS A 247 -6.48 48.01 -43.56
CA LYS A 247 -7.79 47.49 -43.10
C LYS A 247 -8.96 48.44 -43.34
N GLY A 248 -8.72 49.70 -43.74
CA GLY A 248 -9.72 50.58 -44.38
C GLY A 248 -10.97 50.95 -43.59
N HIS A 249 -11.05 50.65 -42.29
CA HIS A 249 -12.30 50.77 -41.51
C HIS A 249 -12.17 51.70 -40.28
N GLN A 250 -13.35 52.14 -39.81
CA GLN A 250 -13.66 53.19 -38.82
C GLN A 250 -12.73 53.31 -37.60
N ILE A 251 -12.07 52.22 -37.21
CA ILE A 251 -11.03 52.19 -36.18
C ILE A 251 -9.87 53.11 -36.54
N ALA A 252 -9.55 53.36 -37.82
CA ALA A 252 -8.56 54.37 -38.19
C ALA A 252 -8.99 55.82 -37.83
N ARG A 253 -10.28 56.12 -37.59
CA ARG A 253 -10.69 57.45 -37.10
C ARG A 253 -10.47 57.56 -35.59
N SER A 254 -11.06 56.65 -34.81
CA SER A 254 -10.91 56.64 -33.35
C SER A 254 -9.50 56.24 -32.89
N SER A 255 -8.78 55.44 -33.67
CA SER A 255 -7.37 55.10 -33.41
C SER A 255 -6.44 56.15 -33.97
N ASN A 256 -6.74 56.89 -35.04
CA ASN A 256 -5.97 58.11 -35.29
C ASN A 256 -6.17 59.10 -34.14
N GLU A 257 -7.39 59.27 -33.60
CA GLU A 257 -7.63 60.07 -32.39
C GLU A 257 -6.90 59.52 -31.14
N LEU A 258 -6.73 58.20 -31.00
CA LEU A 258 -5.96 57.60 -29.90
C LEU A 258 -4.44 57.63 -30.10
N PHE A 259 -3.94 57.44 -31.32
CA PHE A 259 -2.53 57.64 -31.72
C PHE A 259 -2.16 59.14 -31.65
N LEU A 260 -3.10 60.05 -31.93
CA LEU A 260 -2.99 61.48 -31.67
C LEU A 260 -2.87 61.75 -30.16
N SER A 261 -3.68 61.09 -29.33
CA SER A 261 -3.65 61.28 -27.86
C SER A 261 -2.41 60.69 -27.17
N ASN A 262 -1.91 59.55 -27.65
CA ASN A 262 -0.74 58.89 -27.07
C ASN A 262 0.55 59.24 -27.83
N LYS A 263 1.14 60.38 -27.40
CA LYS A 263 2.59 60.66 -27.46
C LYS A 263 3.16 61.07 -28.83
N THR A 264 2.63 62.15 -29.41
CA THR A 264 3.38 63.45 -29.48
C THR A 264 2.63 64.50 -30.31
N ASP A 265 1.82 65.35 -29.64
CA ASP A 265 1.17 66.53 -30.25
C ASP A 265 2.10 67.34 -31.16
N PHE A 266 3.36 67.48 -30.74
CA PHE A 266 4.36 68.26 -31.47
C PHE A 266 4.66 67.73 -32.87
N LYS A 267 4.78 66.41 -33.07
CA LYS A 267 5.13 65.84 -34.39
C LYS A 267 3.96 65.86 -35.35
N VAL A 268 2.75 65.56 -34.87
CA VAL A 268 1.56 65.50 -35.73
C VAL A 268 1.02 66.91 -36.02
N SER A 269 1.07 67.84 -35.06
CA SER A 269 0.78 69.26 -35.32
C SER A 269 1.76 69.86 -36.34
N ILE A 270 3.06 69.54 -36.26
CA ILE A 270 4.04 69.91 -37.30
C ILE A 270 3.73 69.25 -38.64
N PHE A 271 3.27 68.00 -38.68
CA PHE A 271 2.91 67.32 -39.92
C PHE A 271 1.70 67.95 -40.62
N ILE A 272 0.65 68.28 -39.86
CA ILE A 272 -0.53 69.00 -40.35
C ILE A 272 -0.15 70.40 -40.83
N HIS A 273 0.60 71.17 -40.02
CA HIS A 273 1.08 72.50 -40.44
C HIS A 273 1.96 72.43 -41.68
N ARG A 274 2.81 71.41 -41.83
CA ARG A 274 3.67 71.20 -43.01
C ARG A 274 2.87 70.82 -44.27
N LEU A 275 1.76 70.12 -44.12
CA LEU A 275 0.82 69.85 -45.21
C LEU A 275 0.08 71.13 -45.63
N SER A 276 -0.44 71.91 -44.68
CA SER A 276 -1.07 73.20 -44.94
C SER A 276 -0.11 74.20 -45.59
N LEU A 277 1.13 74.31 -45.09
CA LEU A 277 2.19 75.16 -45.69
C LEU A 277 2.50 74.76 -47.13
N LYS A 278 2.62 73.45 -47.43
CA LYS A 278 2.82 72.99 -48.82
C LYS A 278 1.65 73.36 -49.73
N GLN A 279 0.42 73.23 -49.23
CA GLN A 279 -0.78 73.60 -49.98
C GLN A 279 -0.87 75.12 -50.22
N GLU A 280 -0.45 75.93 -49.23
CA GLU A 280 -0.37 77.38 -49.34
C GLU A 280 0.77 77.84 -50.26
N GLU A 281 1.94 77.19 -50.23
CA GLU A 281 3.03 77.42 -51.18
C GLU A 281 2.63 77.12 -52.64
N GLU A 282 1.84 76.07 -52.89
CA GLU A 282 1.29 75.80 -54.23
C GLU A 282 0.23 76.82 -54.66
N GLN A 283 -0.62 77.29 -53.74
CA GLN A 283 -1.57 78.38 -54.00
C GLN A 283 -0.81 79.67 -54.35
N ARG A 284 0.25 80.00 -53.60
CA ARG A 284 1.09 81.18 -53.82
C ARG A 284 1.78 81.13 -55.17
N LYS A 285 2.42 80.00 -55.53
CA LYS A 285 3.01 79.80 -56.87
C LYS A 285 2.01 79.98 -58.01
N LYS A 286 0.76 79.52 -57.84
CA LYS A 286 -0.31 79.72 -58.84
C LYS A 286 -0.72 81.20 -58.94
N ALA A 287 -0.82 81.90 -57.82
CA ALA A 287 -1.10 83.34 -57.79
C ALA A 287 0.05 84.16 -58.41
N ASP A 288 1.30 83.80 -58.12
CA ASP A 288 2.50 84.46 -58.66
C ASP A 288 2.54 84.30 -60.19
N MET A 289 2.32 83.09 -60.73
CA MET A 289 2.23 82.88 -62.19
C MET A 289 1.12 83.70 -62.85
N LEU A 290 -0.07 83.74 -62.25
CA LEU A 290 -1.18 84.58 -62.75
C LEU A 290 -0.83 86.07 -62.70
N SER A 291 -0.12 86.53 -61.67
CA SER A 291 0.31 87.92 -61.55
C SER A 291 1.34 88.32 -62.60
N GLU A 292 2.25 87.40 -62.95
CA GLU A 292 3.26 87.62 -63.99
C GLU A 292 2.63 87.57 -65.38
N GLU A 293 1.65 86.69 -65.61
CA GLU A 293 0.90 86.62 -66.87
C GLU A 293 0.05 87.88 -67.11
N ILE A 294 -0.60 88.43 -66.08
CA ILE A 294 -1.29 89.73 -66.15
C ILE A 294 -0.30 90.87 -66.42
N ARG A 295 0.84 90.90 -65.73
CA ARG A 295 1.89 91.92 -65.94
C ARG A 295 2.44 91.87 -67.36
N GLU A 296 2.58 90.67 -67.91
CA GLU A 296 3.05 90.43 -69.27
C GLU A 296 1.99 90.79 -70.33
N GLN A 297 0.69 90.60 -70.06
CA GLN A 297 -0.38 91.16 -70.90
C GLN A 297 -0.32 92.69 -70.93
N LEU A 298 -0.18 93.33 -69.76
CA LEU A 298 -0.07 94.78 -69.67
C LEU A 298 1.12 95.33 -70.47
N ARG A 299 2.30 94.69 -70.39
CA ARG A 299 3.47 95.09 -71.20
C ARG A 299 3.22 95.07 -72.71
N ARG A 300 2.46 94.08 -73.21
CA ARG A 300 2.12 93.98 -74.65
C ARG A 300 1.16 95.08 -75.08
N GLU A 301 0.21 95.42 -74.22
CA GLU A 301 -0.77 96.47 -74.48
C GLU A 301 -0.15 97.87 -74.39
N GLU A 302 0.79 98.10 -73.46
CA GLU A 302 1.64 99.30 -73.41
C GLU A 302 2.46 99.48 -74.70
N GLU A 303 3.11 98.40 -75.19
CA GLU A 303 3.87 98.42 -76.44
C GLU A 303 2.99 98.67 -77.66
N GLN A 304 1.75 98.15 -77.66
CA GLN A 304 0.76 98.40 -78.70
C GLN A 304 0.28 99.86 -78.68
N CYS A 305 0.03 100.43 -77.50
CA CYS A 305 -0.31 101.84 -77.34
C CYS A 305 0.82 102.76 -77.84
N SER A 306 2.08 102.45 -77.52
CA SER A 306 3.24 103.20 -78.04
C SER A 306 3.22 103.26 -79.58
N LYS A 307 3.06 102.12 -80.26
CA LYS A 307 2.98 102.04 -81.73
C LYS A 307 1.79 102.82 -82.29
N GLU A 308 0.65 102.81 -81.59
CA GLU A 308 -0.56 103.56 -81.97
C GLU A 308 -0.33 105.08 -81.86
N THR A 309 0.41 105.54 -80.83
CA THR A 309 0.80 106.96 -80.71
C THR A 309 1.81 107.40 -81.76
N GLU A 310 2.79 106.56 -82.12
CA GLU A 310 3.75 106.83 -83.20
C GLU A 310 3.04 106.95 -84.56
N LEU A 311 2.10 106.04 -84.85
CA LEU A 311 1.24 106.08 -86.05
C LEU A 311 0.42 107.37 -86.11
N LYS A 312 -0.21 107.75 -84.99
CA LYS A 312 -0.97 109.01 -84.89
C LYS A 312 -0.08 110.23 -85.14
N GLN A 313 1.13 110.26 -84.60
CA GLN A 313 2.07 111.36 -84.81
C GLN A 313 2.54 111.45 -86.28
N GLN A 314 2.73 110.31 -86.95
CA GLN A 314 3.02 110.28 -88.39
C GLN A 314 1.84 110.82 -89.23
N LEU A 315 0.60 110.44 -88.89
CA LEU A 315 -0.61 110.93 -89.57
C LEU A 315 -0.85 112.44 -89.34
N GLU A 316 -0.52 112.96 -88.14
CA GLU A 316 -0.57 114.41 -87.88
C GLU A 316 0.45 115.17 -88.76
N LEU A 317 1.68 114.66 -88.90
CA LEU A 317 2.71 115.25 -89.76
C LEU A 317 2.36 115.20 -91.26
N THR A 318 1.74 114.13 -91.76
CA THR A 318 1.28 114.10 -93.17
C THR A 318 0.13 115.08 -93.41
N VAL A 319 -0.79 115.21 -92.45
CA VAL A 319 -1.88 116.19 -92.49
C VAL A 319 -1.36 117.65 -92.44
N GLU A 320 -0.27 117.93 -91.72
CA GLU A 320 0.40 119.24 -91.76
C GLU A 320 1.11 119.49 -93.10
N GLY A 321 1.79 118.48 -93.65
CA GLY A 321 2.44 118.55 -94.96
C GLY A 321 1.45 118.86 -96.09
N LEU A 322 0.37 118.08 -96.19
CA LEU A 322 -0.70 118.28 -97.18
C LEU A 322 -1.40 119.65 -97.01
N GLN A 323 -1.55 120.16 -95.78
CA GLN A 323 -2.05 121.53 -95.56
C GLN A 323 -1.10 122.60 -96.11
N GLY A 324 0.21 122.39 -96.00
CA GLY A 324 1.22 123.26 -96.61
C GLY A 324 1.18 123.25 -98.14
N GLU A 325 1.06 122.06 -98.74
CA GLU A 325 0.95 121.91 -100.20
C GLU A 325 -0.35 122.48 -100.76
N LEU A 326 -1.47 122.24 -100.08
CA LEU A 326 -2.79 122.80 -100.41
C LEU A 326 -2.78 124.32 -100.32
N LYS A 327 -2.10 124.91 -99.33
CA LYS A 327 -1.87 126.36 -99.26
C LYS A 327 -1.08 126.84 -100.49
N ALA A 328 -0.01 126.15 -100.87
CA ALA A 328 0.77 126.49 -102.06
C ALA A 328 -0.02 126.31 -103.38
N VAL A 329 -0.94 125.34 -103.50
CA VAL A 329 -1.87 125.23 -104.64
C VAL A 329 -2.89 126.37 -104.63
N ARG A 330 -3.39 126.77 -103.46
CA ARG A 330 -4.33 127.89 -103.31
C ARG A 330 -3.70 129.24 -103.66
N ASP A 331 -2.47 129.48 -103.23
CA ASP A 331 -1.70 130.68 -103.57
C ASP A 331 -1.35 130.72 -105.07
N ARG A 332 -1.11 129.55 -105.71
CA ARG A 332 -0.97 129.42 -107.18
C ARG A 332 -2.29 129.71 -107.91
N LEU A 333 -3.41 129.17 -107.45
CA LEU A 333 -4.74 129.39 -108.04
C LEU A 333 -5.11 130.88 -108.03
N ASN A 334 -4.78 131.60 -106.96
CA ASN A 334 -5.00 133.05 -106.84
C ASN A 334 -4.16 133.91 -107.81
N GLN A 335 -3.13 133.35 -108.47
CA GLN A 335 -2.25 134.05 -109.40
C GLN A 335 -2.55 133.77 -110.89
N VAL A 336 -3.47 132.86 -111.22
CA VAL A 336 -3.80 132.50 -112.61
C VAL A 336 -4.88 133.42 -113.16
N SER A 337 -4.49 134.41 -113.98
CA SER A 337 -5.45 135.35 -114.60
C SER A 337 -5.94 134.96 -116.01
N ASP A 338 -5.16 134.19 -116.80
CA ASP A 338 -5.37 134.10 -118.27
C ASP A 338 -5.51 132.68 -118.88
N SER A 339 -5.81 131.62 -118.11
CA SER A 339 -6.14 130.31 -118.72
C SER A 339 -7.13 129.45 -117.92
N HIS A 340 -8.29 129.17 -118.50
CA HIS A 340 -9.40 128.46 -117.84
C HIS A 340 -9.05 127.01 -117.44
N GLU A 341 -8.37 126.26 -118.31
CA GLU A 341 -8.05 124.83 -118.12
C GLU A 341 -7.07 124.56 -116.96
N LYS A 342 -6.11 125.46 -116.72
CA LYS A 342 -5.21 125.35 -115.56
C LYS A 342 -5.93 125.63 -114.25
N ALA A 343 -6.88 126.57 -114.25
CA ALA A 343 -7.66 126.90 -113.06
C ALA A 343 -8.61 125.74 -112.67
N THR A 344 -9.23 125.05 -113.63
CA THR A 344 -10.07 123.87 -113.35
C THR A 344 -9.26 122.71 -112.78
N ASN A 345 -8.06 122.44 -113.31
CA ASN A 345 -7.22 121.34 -112.83
C ASN A 345 -6.69 121.63 -111.41
N LEU A 346 -6.18 122.84 -111.14
CA LEU A 346 -5.76 123.25 -109.79
C LEU A 346 -6.94 123.27 -108.80
N SER A 347 -8.15 123.59 -109.24
CA SER A 347 -9.36 123.52 -108.40
C SER A 347 -9.74 122.07 -108.05
N HIS A 348 -9.56 121.12 -108.96
CA HIS A 348 -9.81 119.70 -108.69
C HIS A 348 -8.75 119.12 -107.73
N GLU A 349 -7.47 119.43 -107.96
CA GLU A 349 -6.34 119.03 -107.09
C GLU A 349 -6.51 119.57 -105.66
N ASN A 350 -6.94 120.83 -105.52
CA ASN A 350 -7.28 121.46 -104.23
C ASN A 350 -8.47 120.75 -103.55
N LEU A 351 -9.51 120.35 -104.29
CA LEU A 351 -10.64 119.62 -103.72
C LEU A 351 -10.25 118.21 -103.24
N MET A 352 -9.47 117.48 -104.05
CA MET A 352 -8.97 116.14 -103.70
C MET A 352 -8.10 116.18 -102.44
N MET A 353 -7.18 117.15 -102.31
CA MET A 353 -6.41 117.34 -101.08
C MET A 353 -7.28 117.76 -99.88
N GLN A 354 -8.36 118.53 -100.09
CA GLN A 354 -9.31 118.85 -99.00
C GLN A 354 -10.02 117.59 -98.49
N ASP A 355 -10.44 116.70 -99.39
CA ASP A 355 -11.09 115.45 -99.02
C ASP A 355 -10.12 114.48 -98.33
N GLU A 356 -8.87 114.38 -98.79
CA GLU A 356 -7.83 113.54 -98.17
C GLU A 356 -7.42 114.04 -96.77
N ILE A 357 -7.27 115.36 -96.59
CA ILE A 357 -7.07 115.96 -95.27
C ILE A 357 -8.30 115.70 -94.37
N ALA A 358 -9.51 115.68 -94.92
CA ALA A 358 -10.73 115.39 -94.17
C ALA A 358 -10.90 113.90 -93.80
N THR A 359 -10.39 112.96 -94.60
CA THR A 359 -10.33 111.53 -94.24
C THR A 359 -9.32 111.29 -93.14
N LEU A 360 -8.08 111.78 -93.29
CA LEU A 360 -7.01 111.58 -92.31
C LEU A 360 -7.36 112.20 -90.95
N LYS A 361 -8.00 113.38 -90.91
CA LYS A 361 -8.50 113.97 -89.65
C LYS A 361 -9.55 113.10 -88.95
N ARG A 362 -10.48 112.49 -89.71
CA ARG A 362 -11.47 111.55 -89.15
C ARG A 362 -10.83 110.28 -88.60
N GLU A 363 -9.78 109.78 -89.23
CA GLU A 363 -9.02 108.62 -88.74
C GLU A 363 -8.27 108.97 -87.44
N ILE A 364 -7.59 110.12 -87.38
CA ILE A 364 -6.93 110.62 -86.16
C ILE A 364 -7.94 110.79 -85.01
N ASP A 365 -9.12 111.37 -85.26
CA ASP A 365 -10.17 111.51 -84.24
C ASP A 365 -10.75 110.16 -83.81
N THR A 366 -10.84 109.18 -84.70
CA THR A 366 -11.31 107.81 -84.38
C THR A 366 -10.32 107.11 -83.45
N ILE A 367 -9.03 107.08 -83.83
CA ILE A 367 -7.93 106.53 -83.03
C ILE A 367 -7.86 107.21 -81.66
N LYS A 368 -8.04 108.54 -81.60
CA LYS A 368 -8.05 109.30 -80.35
C LYS A 368 -9.19 108.88 -79.41
N ASN A 369 -10.40 108.69 -79.93
CA ASN A 369 -11.54 108.26 -79.12
C ASN A 369 -11.38 106.81 -78.62
N GLU A 370 -10.89 105.90 -79.46
CA GLU A 370 -10.63 104.50 -79.06
C GLU A 370 -9.59 104.40 -77.94
N ASN A 371 -8.51 105.20 -78.00
CA ASN A 371 -7.50 105.23 -76.93
C ASN A 371 -8.04 105.78 -75.61
N GLN A 372 -8.88 106.83 -75.64
CA GLN A 372 -9.53 107.34 -74.43
C GLN A 372 -10.45 106.30 -73.77
N GLU A 373 -11.10 105.44 -74.57
CA GLU A 373 -11.93 104.36 -74.03
C GLU A 373 -11.07 103.22 -73.44
N LYS A 374 -9.92 102.89 -74.05
CA LYS A 374 -8.93 101.93 -73.51
C LYS A 374 -8.35 102.45 -72.18
N GLU A 375 -7.85 103.68 -72.14
CA GLU A 375 -7.31 104.33 -70.93
C GLU A 375 -8.29 104.27 -69.76
N LYS A 376 -9.58 104.57 -70.00
CA LYS A 376 -10.61 104.50 -68.97
C LYS A 376 -10.78 103.08 -68.41
N LYS A 377 -10.81 102.06 -69.27
CA LYS A 377 -10.90 100.64 -68.86
C LYS A 377 -9.68 100.20 -68.04
N TYR A 378 -8.48 100.72 -68.35
CA TYR A 378 -7.28 100.45 -67.55
C TYR A 378 -7.35 101.08 -66.16
N LEU A 379 -7.82 102.33 -66.05
CA LEU A 379 -7.99 103.00 -64.75
C LEU A 379 -8.99 102.25 -63.86
N ASP A 380 -10.15 101.85 -64.41
CA ASP A 380 -11.17 101.06 -63.70
C ASP A 380 -10.58 99.72 -63.19
N ASN A 381 -9.80 99.01 -64.03
CA ASN A 381 -9.14 97.76 -63.64
C ASN A 381 -8.07 97.95 -62.55
N ILE A 382 -7.28 99.02 -62.61
CA ILE A 382 -6.27 99.35 -61.59
C ILE A 382 -6.92 99.63 -60.24
N GLU A 383 -8.08 100.31 -60.21
CA GLU A 383 -8.83 100.57 -58.98
C GLU A 383 -9.38 99.28 -58.36
N ILE A 384 -9.95 98.38 -59.17
CA ILE A 384 -10.41 97.05 -58.73
C ILE A 384 -9.27 96.22 -58.13
N VAL A 385 -8.08 96.23 -58.74
CA VAL A 385 -6.90 95.52 -58.24
C VAL A 385 -6.40 96.10 -56.92
N LYS A 386 -6.35 97.43 -56.79
CA LYS A 386 -5.99 98.10 -55.53
C LYS A 386 -6.94 97.71 -54.39
N GLN A 387 -8.26 97.77 -54.62
CA GLN A 387 -9.25 97.41 -53.61
C GLN A 387 -9.08 95.96 -53.12
N LYS A 388 -8.88 95.01 -54.04
CA LYS A 388 -8.63 93.60 -53.70
C LYS A 388 -7.33 93.40 -52.90
N ASN A 389 -6.28 94.16 -53.24
CA ASN A 389 -5.02 94.11 -52.50
C ASN A 389 -5.17 94.61 -51.05
N ASP A 390 -5.93 95.70 -50.84
CA ASP A 390 -6.21 96.24 -49.51
C ASP A 390 -7.07 95.29 -48.66
N GLU A 391 -8.01 94.57 -49.28
CA GLU A 391 -8.80 93.51 -48.63
C GLU A 391 -7.91 92.32 -48.21
N LEU A 392 -7.00 91.87 -49.08
CA LEU A 392 -6.04 90.82 -48.77
C LEU A 392 -5.08 91.21 -47.64
N GLN A 393 -4.56 92.43 -47.62
CA GLN A 393 -3.68 92.91 -46.53
C GLN A 393 -4.40 92.91 -45.17
N LYS A 394 -5.67 93.33 -45.13
CA LYS A 394 -6.49 93.27 -43.91
C LYS A 394 -6.73 91.82 -43.46
N ALA A 395 -6.97 90.90 -44.39
CA ALA A 395 -7.16 89.48 -44.09
C ALA A 395 -5.90 88.82 -43.53
N ILE A 396 -4.71 89.09 -44.11
CA ILE A 396 -3.42 88.59 -43.64
C ILE A 396 -3.16 89.04 -42.19
N LYS A 397 -3.30 90.34 -41.92
CA LYS A 397 -3.04 90.90 -40.58
C LYS A 397 -3.96 90.31 -39.51
N LEU A 398 -5.25 90.13 -39.83
CA LEU A 398 -6.21 89.46 -38.94
C LEU A 398 -5.84 87.99 -38.68
N ASN A 399 -5.23 87.31 -39.65
CA ASN A 399 -4.77 85.93 -39.49
C ASN A 399 -3.52 85.83 -38.61
N GLU A 400 -2.56 86.75 -38.75
CA GLU A 400 -1.38 86.85 -37.89
C GLU A 400 -1.74 87.12 -36.42
N GLU A 401 -2.70 88.02 -36.17
CA GLU A 401 -3.25 88.30 -34.83
C GLU A 401 -3.96 87.07 -34.22
N LYS A 402 -4.73 86.33 -35.03
CA LYS A 402 -5.36 85.06 -34.58
C LYS A 402 -4.35 83.97 -34.30
N LEU A 403 -3.33 83.80 -35.14
CA LEU A 403 -2.25 82.82 -34.95
C LEU A 403 -1.49 83.10 -33.66
N THR A 404 -1.07 84.35 -33.44
CA THR A 404 -0.32 84.74 -32.24
C THR A 404 -1.15 84.59 -30.96
N GLN A 405 -2.45 84.93 -30.97
CA GLN A 405 -3.36 84.64 -29.85
C GLN A 405 -3.50 83.14 -29.59
N THR A 406 -3.68 82.33 -30.64
CA THR A 406 -3.86 80.88 -30.51
C THR A 406 -2.60 80.20 -29.93
N TYR A 407 -1.43 80.54 -30.46
CA TYR A 407 -0.16 79.97 -29.98
C TYR A 407 0.22 80.44 -28.57
N SER A 408 -0.04 81.70 -28.20
CA SER A 408 0.24 82.17 -26.84
C SER A 408 -0.70 81.56 -25.80
N GLY A 409 -1.98 81.35 -26.13
CA GLY A 409 -2.92 80.58 -25.31
C GLY A 409 -2.45 79.14 -25.09
N GLN A 410 -2.18 78.41 -26.17
CA GLN A 410 -1.67 77.03 -26.09
C GLN A 410 -0.39 76.91 -25.26
N LEU A 411 0.54 77.85 -25.37
CA LEU A 411 1.80 77.84 -24.62
C LEU A 411 1.57 78.13 -23.12
N HIS A 412 0.60 78.99 -22.78
CA HIS A 412 0.19 79.18 -21.39
C HIS A 412 -0.48 77.92 -20.82
N ASP A 413 -1.38 77.28 -21.56
CA ASP A 413 -2.08 76.06 -21.13
C ASP A 413 -1.10 74.91 -20.91
N LEU A 414 -0.16 74.70 -21.84
CA LEU A 414 0.92 73.70 -21.69
C LEU A 414 1.82 73.99 -20.48
N THR A 415 2.03 75.25 -20.12
CA THR A 415 2.81 75.64 -18.92
C THR A 415 2.03 75.35 -17.63
N ALA A 416 0.72 75.62 -17.62
CA ALA A 416 -0.17 75.27 -16.51
C ALA A 416 -0.33 73.75 -16.34
N GLU A 417 -0.43 72.99 -17.44
CA GLU A 417 -0.47 71.53 -17.39
C GLU A 417 0.85 70.94 -16.89
N ASN A 418 2.01 71.41 -17.38
CA ASN A 418 3.31 70.92 -16.90
C ASN A 418 3.50 71.13 -15.39
N THR A 419 3.11 72.30 -14.87
CA THR A 419 3.16 72.55 -13.41
C THR A 419 2.18 71.68 -12.64
N ARG A 420 0.96 71.44 -13.16
CA ARG A 420 0.00 70.49 -12.59
C ARG A 420 0.54 69.06 -12.58
N LEU A 421 1.09 68.57 -13.68
CA LEU A 421 1.66 67.22 -13.81
C LEU A 421 2.86 67.02 -12.87
N LYS A 422 3.75 68.01 -12.78
CA LYS A 422 4.88 68.00 -11.83
C LYS A 422 4.41 67.91 -10.37
N SER A 423 3.31 68.58 -10.03
CA SER A 423 2.71 68.47 -8.69
C SER A 423 2.05 67.10 -8.42
N LYS A 424 1.50 66.44 -9.45
CA LYS A 424 0.95 65.08 -9.34
C LYS A 424 2.06 64.04 -9.19
N LEU A 425 3.11 64.14 -10.01
CA LEU A 425 4.28 63.25 -9.95
C LEU A 425 4.85 63.20 -8.53
N LYS A 426 5.09 64.37 -7.91
CA LYS A 426 5.58 64.46 -6.53
C LYS A 426 4.66 63.79 -5.49
N LYS A 427 3.35 63.78 -5.71
CA LYS A 427 2.40 63.08 -4.81
C LYS A 427 2.44 61.57 -5.00
N GLU A 428 2.61 61.08 -6.23
CA GLU A 428 2.76 59.64 -6.47
C GLU A 428 4.13 59.11 -5.98
N GLU A 429 5.20 59.92 -6.08
CA GLU A 429 6.50 59.62 -5.44
C GLU A 429 6.35 59.40 -3.92
N GLN A 430 5.67 60.31 -3.23
CA GLN A 430 5.43 60.20 -1.79
C GLN A 430 4.57 58.98 -1.40
N LYS A 431 3.56 58.63 -2.21
CA LYS A 431 2.79 57.40 -2.01
C LYS A 431 3.65 56.15 -2.22
N LYS A 432 4.48 56.14 -3.26
CA LYS A 432 5.39 55.04 -3.54
C LYS A 432 6.31 54.77 -2.34
N GLU A 433 6.95 55.81 -1.81
CA GLU A 433 7.79 55.69 -0.60
C GLU A 433 7.00 55.07 0.58
N SER A 434 5.76 55.51 0.82
CA SER A 434 4.93 54.93 1.90
C SER A 434 4.61 53.44 1.66
N LEU A 435 4.28 53.05 0.43
CA LEU A 435 4.01 51.66 0.07
C LEU A 435 5.27 50.79 0.18
N GLU A 436 6.45 51.31 -0.18
CA GLU A 436 7.72 50.61 0.01
C GLU A 436 8.01 50.34 1.49
N THR A 437 7.70 51.28 2.39
CA THR A 437 7.83 51.05 3.84
C THR A 437 6.84 50.03 4.38
N ASP A 438 5.59 50.02 3.90
CA ASP A 438 4.60 49.00 4.26
C ASP A 438 5.03 47.60 3.77
N VAL A 439 5.49 47.49 2.52
CA VAL A 439 6.00 46.23 1.95
C VAL A 439 7.18 45.71 2.76
N ALA A 440 8.15 46.56 3.13
CA ALA A 440 9.27 46.15 3.98
C ALA A 440 8.81 45.62 5.35
N LEU A 441 7.78 46.25 5.95
CA LEU A 441 7.19 45.82 7.21
C LEU A 441 6.42 44.49 7.08
N TYR A 442 5.71 44.27 5.97
CA TYR A 442 5.10 42.97 5.65
C TYR A 442 6.14 41.87 5.41
N CYS A 443 7.23 42.16 4.69
CA CYS A 443 8.33 41.22 4.50
C CYS A 443 8.96 40.81 5.84
N SER A 444 9.18 41.78 6.76
CA SER A 444 9.69 41.50 8.11
C SER A 444 8.74 40.60 8.92
N LYS A 445 7.43 40.87 8.90
CA LYS A 445 6.42 39.98 9.54
C LYS A 445 6.38 38.60 8.90
N LEU A 446 6.57 38.50 7.59
CA LEU A 446 6.57 37.21 6.90
C LEU A 446 7.81 36.38 7.28
N THR A 447 8.99 36.99 7.38
CA THR A 447 10.20 36.26 7.79
C THR A 447 10.12 35.74 9.23
N THR A 448 9.50 36.47 10.16
CA THR A 448 9.25 35.94 11.51
C THR A 448 8.29 34.75 11.49
N VAL A 449 7.16 34.84 10.77
CA VAL A 449 6.20 33.73 10.65
C VAL A 449 6.82 32.49 9.97
N MET A 450 7.68 32.69 8.95
CA MET A 450 8.42 31.61 8.31
C MET A 450 9.41 30.93 9.26
N HIS A 451 10.12 31.71 10.09
CA HIS A 451 11.01 31.19 11.11
C HIS A 451 10.25 30.34 12.14
N ASP A 452 9.15 30.85 12.68
CA ASP A 452 8.32 30.15 13.66
C ASP A 452 7.71 28.86 13.07
N HIS A 453 7.27 28.90 11.81
CA HIS A 453 6.82 27.70 11.10
C HIS A 453 7.93 26.66 10.98
N GLN A 454 9.14 27.07 10.58
CA GLN A 454 10.28 26.17 10.44
C GLN A 454 10.67 25.55 11.79
N GLN A 455 10.65 26.33 12.86
CA GLN A 455 10.90 25.84 14.23
C GLN A 455 9.82 24.85 14.70
N SER A 456 8.55 25.10 14.38
CA SER A 456 7.45 24.16 14.63
C SER A 456 7.64 22.85 13.86
N GLN A 457 8.06 22.92 12.60
CA GLN A 457 8.36 21.73 11.79
C GLN A 457 9.58 20.95 12.28
N THR A 458 10.61 21.60 12.85
CA THR A 458 11.73 20.86 13.49
C THR A 458 11.24 20.14 14.74
N SER A 459 10.52 20.81 15.64
CA SER A 459 9.94 20.17 16.84
C SER A 459 9.01 18.99 16.50
N LYS A 460 8.24 19.09 15.40
CA LYS A 460 7.42 17.99 14.90
C LYS A 460 8.25 16.79 14.43
N ARG A 461 9.36 17.02 13.70
CA ARG A 461 10.27 15.95 13.26
C ARG A 461 10.96 15.27 14.43
N ASP A 462 11.38 16.05 15.43
CA ASP A 462 12.00 15.50 16.64
C ASP A 462 11.01 14.63 17.43
N LEU A 463 9.75 15.06 17.56
CA LEU A 463 8.69 14.27 18.17
C LEU A 463 8.42 12.97 17.40
N GLU A 464 8.34 13.02 16.06
CA GLU A 464 8.19 11.82 15.22
C GLU A 464 9.36 10.83 15.42
N LEU A 465 10.60 11.33 15.51
CA LEU A 465 11.77 10.51 15.81
C LEU A 465 11.72 9.88 17.20
N THR A 466 11.16 10.56 18.21
CA THR A 466 10.95 9.96 19.54
C THR A 466 9.87 8.86 19.53
N PHE A 467 8.77 9.05 18.81
CA PHE A 467 7.75 8.01 18.63
C PHE A 467 8.31 6.79 17.88
N GLN A 468 9.13 7.04 16.85
CA GLN A 468 9.80 5.98 16.09
C GLN A 468 10.70 5.12 17.00
N ARG A 469 11.54 5.75 17.83
CA ARG A 469 12.38 5.04 18.82
C ARG A 469 11.54 4.22 19.80
N ALA A 470 10.50 4.81 20.39
CA ALA A 470 9.62 4.11 21.32
C ALA A 470 8.91 2.90 20.69
N ARG A 471 8.56 2.97 19.39
CA ARG A 471 8.00 1.84 18.64
C ARG A 471 9.02 0.72 18.44
N ASP A 472 10.25 1.08 18.11
CA ASP A 472 11.32 0.12 17.87
C ASP A 472 11.79 -0.56 19.18
N GLU A 473 11.79 0.17 20.30
CA GLU A 473 11.96 -0.37 21.66
C GLU A 473 10.84 -1.35 22.02
N TRP A 474 9.57 -1.01 21.72
CA TRP A 474 8.43 -1.91 21.97
C TRP A 474 8.52 -3.21 21.15
N LEU A 475 8.93 -3.14 19.89
CA LEU A 475 9.18 -4.33 19.05
C LEU A 475 10.29 -5.21 19.65
N CYS A 476 11.39 -4.62 20.11
CA CYS A 476 12.46 -5.36 20.77
C CYS A 476 12.00 -6.07 22.06
N LEU A 477 11.14 -5.42 22.85
CA LEU A 477 10.52 -6.02 24.03
C LEU A 477 9.54 -7.15 23.65
N GLN A 478 8.78 -6.98 22.57
CA GLN A 478 7.88 -8.02 22.06
C GLN A 478 8.66 -9.26 21.60
N ASP A 479 9.74 -9.09 20.85
CA ASP A 479 10.61 -10.18 20.41
C ASP A 479 11.27 -10.91 21.60
N LYS A 480 11.71 -10.15 22.62
CA LYS A 480 12.22 -10.74 23.87
C LYS A 480 11.17 -11.59 24.58
N MET A 481 9.94 -11.09 24.70
CA MET A 481 8.83 -11.82 25.31
C MET A 481 8.48 -13.08 24.51
N ASN A 482 8.49 -13.01 23.18
CA ASN A 482 8.26 -14.17 22.30
C ASN A 482 9.35 -15.24 22.50
N LEU A 483 10.61 -14.84 22.64
CA LEU A 483 11.73 -15.75 22.93
C LEU A 483 11.59 -16.40 24.33
N GLU A 484 11.25 -15.62 25.36
CA GLU A 484 10.99 -16.14 26.71
C GLU A 484 9.81 -17.12 26.72
N MET A 485 8.73 -16.82 25.99
CA MET A 485 7.59 -17.73 25.81
C MET A 485 7.96 -19.02 25.06
N SER A 486 8.84 -18.96 24.06
CA SER A 486 9.35 -20.16 23.38
C SER A 486 10.13 -21.03 24.36
N ASN A 487 11.08 -20.43 25.10
CA ASN A 487 11.89 -21.15 26.08
C ASN A 487 11.03 -21.84 27.16
N LEU A 488 9.96 -21.16 27.63
CA LEU A 488 9.01 -21.74 28.59
C LEU A 488 8.18 -22.89 27.99
N LYS A 489 7.82 -22.79 26.71
CA LYS A 489 7.13 -23.86 25.99
C LYS A 489 8.03 -25.10 25.85
N ASP A 490 9.28 -24.91 25.42
CA ASP A 490 10.26 -25.99 25.25
C ASP A 490 10.57 -26.65 26.60
N HIS A 491 10.63 -25.87 27.70
CA HIS A 491 10.77 -26.41 29.06
C HIS A 491 9.55 -27.23 29.51
N ASN A 492 8.32 -26.79 29.21
CA ASN A 492 7.12 -27.56 29.50
C ASN A 492 7.06 -28.87 28.68
N GLU A 493 7.52 -28.85 27.42
CA GLU A 493 7.61 -30.05 26.59
C GLU A 493 8.63 -31.06 27.16
N LEU A 494 9.78 -30.58 27.64
CA LEU A 494 10.77 -31.40 28.36
C LEU A 494 10.17 -32.00 29.65
N LEU A 495 9.41 -31.23 30.43
CA LEU A 495 8.75 -31.72 31.64
C LEU A 495 7.67 -32.78 31.33
N LEU A 496 6.89 -32.60 30.26
CA LEU A 496 5.92 -33.60 29.80
C LEU A 496 6.62 -34.89 29.33
N GLN A 497 7.75 -34.77 28.63
CA GLN A 497 8.57 -35.94 28.27
C GLN A 497 9.10 -36.66 29.51
N GLN A 498 9.61 -35.93 30.51
CA GLN A 498 10.04 -36.51 31.78
C GLN A 498 8.90 -37.21 32.53
N GLN A 499 7.68 -36.65 32.52
CA GLN A 499 6.51 -37.30 33.09
C GLN A 499 6.19 -38.62 32.39
N SER A 500 6.15 -38.64 31.06
CA SER A 500 5.97 -39.87 30.25
C SER A 500 7.06 -40.92 30.52
N ASP A 501 8.33 -40.50 30.62
CA ASP A 501 9.45 -41.38 30.99
C ASP A 501 9.31 -41.95 32.41
N THR A 502 8.75 -41.19 33.37
CA THR A 502 8.47 -41.71 34.71
C THR A 502 7.25 -42.63 34.75
N GLU A 503 6.22 -42.35 33.97
CA GLU A 503 5.01 -43.16 33.86
C GLU A 503 5.31 -44.52 33.22
N SER A 504 6.12 -44.55 32.15
CA SER A 504 6.58 -45.81 31.54
C SER A 504 7.43 -46.66 32.50
N LYS A 505 8.30 -46.04 33.31
CA LYS A 505 9.06 -46.74 34.38
C LYS A 505 8.13 -47.27 35.47
N PHE A 506 7.14 -46.48 35.89
CA PHE A 506 6.14 -46.92 36.86
C PHE A 506 5.35 -48.13 36.34
N ASN A 507 4.89 -48.08 35.10
CA ASN A 507 4.19 -49.19 34.44
C ASN A 507 5.07 -50.45 34.32
N SER A 508 6.37 -50.30 34.06
CA SER A 508 7.32 -51.44 34.09
C SER A 508 7.42 -52.07 35.48
N ILE A 509 7.52 -51.26 36.54
CA ILE A 509 7.58 -51.73 37.92
C ILE A 509 6.25 -52.38 38.34
N ASP A 510 5.11 -51.83 37.91
CA ASP A 510 3.79 -52.41 38.19
C ASP A 510 3.63 -53.80 37.53
N ILE A 511 4.11 -53.95 36.29
CA ILE A 511 4.18 -55.25 35.61
C ILE A 511 5.07 -56.24 36.39
N GLU A 512 6.26 -55.82 36.86
CA GLU A 512 7.13 -56.67 37.69
C GLU A 512 6.48 -57.05 39.04
N LEU A 513 5.77 -56.12 39.69
CA LEU A 513 4.99 -56.37 40.90
C LEU A 513 3.86 -57.36 40.66
N HIS A 514 3.18 -57.28 39.52
CA HIS A 514 2.18 -58.27 39.11
C HIS A 514 2.79 -59.67 38.93
N HIS A 515 3.91 -59.80 38.21
CA HIS A 515 4.60 -61.09 38.05
C HIS A 515 5.07 -61.68 39.38
N THR A 516 5.65 -60.86 40.28
CA THR A 516 6.09 -61.34 41.60
C THR A 516 4.93 -61.72 42.51
N ARG A 517 3.80 -61.00 42.44
CA ARG A 517 2.54 -61.35 43.13
C ARG A 517 1.97 -62.68 42.63
N ASP A 518 1.94 -62.91 41.33
CA ASP A 518 1.42 -64.17 40.77
C ASP A 518 2.33 -65.36 41.08
N ALA A 519 3.66 -65.19 41.00
CA ALA A 519 4.62 -66.19 41.46
C ALA A 519 4.51 -66.49 42.97
N LEU A 520 4.18 -65.48 43.79
CA LEU A 520 3.86 -65.69 45.21
C LEU A 520 2.55 -66.48 45.38
N ARG A 521 1.53 -66.17 44.58
CA ARG A 521 0.24 -66.87 44.59
C ARG A 521 0.38 -68.34 44.20
N GLU A 522 1.18 -68.65 43.18
CA GLU A 522 1.54 -70.03 42.82
C GLU A 522 2.23 -70.76 43.98
N LYS A 523 3.24 -70.13 44.61
CA LYS A 523 3.93 -70.71 45.78
C LYS A 523 2.97 -70.96 46.96
N SER A 524 2.01 -70.06 47.20
CA SER A 524 0.97 -70.26 48.21
C SER A 524 0.05 -71.44 47.87
N LEU A 525 -0.37 -71.59 46.61
CA LEU A 525 -1.17 -72.75 46.16
C LEU A 525 -0.40 -74.08 46.29
N VAL A 526 0.91 -74.07 46.01
CA VAL A 526 1.80 -75.23 46.25
C VAL A 526 1.92 -75.53 47.74
N LEU A 527 2.05 -74.52 48.60
CA LEU A 527 2.04 -74.70 50.06
C LEU A 527 0.71 -75.28 50.55
N GLU A 528 -0.43 -74.81 50.06
CA GLU A 528 -1.74 -75.38 50.37
C GLU A 528 -1.89 -76.84 49.88
N GLN A 529 -1.29 -77.19 48.74
CA GLN A 529 -1.24 -78.56 48.24
C GLN A 529 -0.39 -79.45 49.17
N VAL A 530 0.80 -79.01 49.55
CA VAL A 530 1.68 -79.72 50.50
C VAL A 530 1.01 -79.85 51.88
N GLN A 531 0.28 -78.83 52.34
CA GLN A 531 -0.49 -78.88 53.59
C GLN A 531 -1.61 -79.92 53.53
N ARG A 532 -2.29 -80.08 52.38
CA ARG A 532 -3.30 -81.11 52.15
C ARG A 532 -2.67 -82.51 52.09
N GLU A 533 -1.55 -82.68 51.40
CA GLU A 533 -0.79 -83.94 51.34
C GLU A 533 -0.27 -84.36 52.73
N LEU A 534 0.26 -83.42 53.52
CA LEU A 534 0.67 -83.65 54.90
C LEU A 534 -0.52 -84.11 55.77
N SER A 535 -1.68 -83.48 55.61
CA SER A 535 -2.91 -83.85 56.33
C SER A 535 -3.39 -85.26 55.94
N GLN A 536 -3.31 -85.61 54.66
CA GLN A 536 -3.63 -86.94 54.15
C GLN A 536 -2.63 -88.00 54.67
N ALA A 537 -1.34 -87.71 54.67
CA ALA A 537 -0.31 -88.58 55.23
C ALA A 537 -0.47 -88.78 56.74
N GLN A 538 -0.89 -87.74 57.49
CA GLN A 538 -1.26 -87.87 58.90
C GLN A 538 -2.49 -88.77 59.10
N CYS A 539 -3.48 -88.71 58.20
CA CYS A 539 -4.64 -89.60 58.24
C CYS A 539 -4.24 -91.07 57.98
N GLN A 540 -3.43 -91.33 56.94
CA GLN A 540 -2.90 -92.67 56.64
C GLN A 540 -2.00 -93.20 57.77
N LYS A 541 -1.18 -92.34 58.38
CA LYS A 541 -0.41 -92.68 59.59
C LYS A 541 -1.36 -93.14 60.71
N LYS A 542 -2.41 -92.37 61.01
CA LYS A 542 -3.38 -92.72 62.05
C LYS A 542 -4.13 -94.03 61.76
N GLU A 543 -4.50 -94.27 60.49
CA GLU A 543 -5.09 -95.54 60.05
C GLU A 543 -4.14 -96.73 60.29
N SER A 544 -2.86 -96.59 59.93
CA SER A 544 -1.84 -97.63 60.18
C SER A 544 -1.55 -97.85 61.67
N GLU A 545 -1.58 -96.79 62.48
CA GLU A 545 -1.50 -96.88 63.96
C GLU A 545 -2.71 -97.63 64.54
N ASP A 546 -3.93 -97.35 64.08
CA ASP A 546 -5.15 -98.05 64.52
C ASP A 546 -5.24 -99.50 64.00
N LEU A 547 -4.60 -99.79 62.85
CA LEU A 547 -4.41 -101.15 62.35
C LEU A 547 -3.41 -101.92 63.23
N CYS A 548 -2.27 -101.30 63.57
CA CYS A 548 -1.30 -101.85 64.51
C CYS A 548 -1.92 -102.08 65.91
N ARG A 549 -2.77 -101.17 66.38
CA ARG A 549 -3.52 -101.30 67.65
C ARG A 549 -4.54 -102.45 67.62
N ARG A 550 -5.16 -102.73 66.46
CA ARG A 550 -6.02 -103.91 66.25
C ARG A 550 -5.22 -105.21 66.28
N GLU A 551 -4.06 -105.26 65.65
CA GLU A 551 -3.18 -106.44 65.74
C GLU A 551 -2.69 -106.67 67.17
N GLN A 552 -2.33 -105.62 67.93
CA GLN A 552 -2.07 -105.74 69.38
C GLN A 552 -3.28 -106.27 70.15
N GLY A 553 -4.51 -105.90 69.76
CA GLY A 553 -5.74 -106.45 70.33
C GLY A 553 -5.86 -107.96 70.11
N LYS A 554 -5.58 -108.46 68.90
CA LYS A 554 -5.53 -109.90 68.60
C LYS A 554 -4.44 -110.60 69.41
N VAL A 555 -3.24 -110.02 69.51
CA VAL A 555 -2.15 -110.58 70.33
C VAL A 555 -2.57 -110.72 71.79
N LYS A 556 -3.29 -109.75 72.37
CA LYS A 556 -3.88 -109.87 73.72
C LYS A 556 -4.95 -110.96 73.82
N GLU A 557 -5.75 -111.16 72.79
CA GLU A 557 -6.72 -112.26 72.75
C GLU A 557 -6.03 -113.64 72.67
N TYR A 558 -4.92 -113.75 71.94
CA TYR A 558 -4.10 -114.96 71.89
C TYR A 558 -3.38 -115.23 73.23
N MET A 559 -2.81 -114.20 73.87
CA MET A 559 -2.28 -114.28 75.24
C MET A 559 -3.33 -114.82 76.21
N GLY A 560 -4.53 -114.24 76.24
CA GLY A 560 -5.61 -114.69 77.13
C GLY A 560 -6.15 -116.09 76.80
N LYS A 561 -5.90 -116.62 75.60
CA LYS A 561 -6.16 -118.04 75.26
C LYS A 561 -5.04 -118.95 75.76
N GLN A 562 -3.79 -118.50 75.75
CA GLN A 562 -2.65 -119.21 76.32
C GLN A 562 -2.76 -119.28 77.86
N GLU A 563 -3.05 -118.17 78.54
CA GLU A 563 -3.23 -118.12 80.00
C GLU A 563 -4.32 -119.10 80.48
N ARG A 564 -5.45 -119.23 79.75
CA ARG A 564 -6.50 -120.21 80.06
C ARG A 564 -6.07 -121.67 79.86
N LEU A 565 -5.13 -121.94 78.95
CA LEU A 565 -4.55 -123.28 78.78
C LEU A 565 -3.55 -123.59 79.90
N GLU A 566 -2.79 -122.59 80.34
CA GLU A 566 -1.86 -122.69 81.48
C GLU A 566 -2.62 -122.88 82.81
N GLU A 567 -3.72 -122.14 83.06
CA GLU A 567 -4.62 -122.39 84.20
C GLU A 567 -5.21 -123.81 84.16
N ARG A 568 -5.58 -124.30 82.98
CA ARG A 568 -6.13 -125.66 82.81
C ARG A 568 -5.09 -126.75 83.08
N LEU A 569 -3.83 -126.51 82.74
CA LEU A 569 -2.69 -127.36 83.07
C LEU A 569 -2.45 -127.39 84.58
N ALA A 570 -2.36 -126.22 85.23
CA ALA A 570 -2.19 -126.12 86.68
C ALA A 570 -3.32 -126.80 87.47
N GLN A 571 -4.56 -126.74 86.96
CA GLN A 571 -5.70 -127.48 87.53
C GLN A 571 -5.43 -129.00 87.55
N LEU A 572 -5.03 -129.57 86.42
CA LEU A 572 -4.77 -131.01 86.26
C LEU A 572 -3.54 -131.48 87.06
N GLU A 573 -2.56 -130.61 87.27
CA GLU A 573 -1.41 -130.88 88.14
C GLU A 573 -1.82 -130.91 89.63
N SER A 574 -2.70 -130.00 90.06
CA SER A 574 -3.23 -130.01 91.44
C SER A 574 -4.11 -131.25 91.73
N GLU A 575 -4.86 -131.71 90.72
CA GLU A 575 -5.70 -132.91 90.79
C GLU A 575 -4.85 -134.18 90.86
N ASN A 576 -3.72 -134.23 90.14
CA ASN A 576 -2.72 -135.30 90.26
C ASN A 576 -2.05 -135.33 91.64
N LEU A 577 -1.75 -134.18 92.22
CA LEU A 577 -1.14 -134.10 93.56
C LEU A 577 -2.09 -134.65 94.64
N PHE A 578 -3.37 -134.30 94.56
CA PHE A 578 -4.41 -134.79 95.47
C PHE A 578 -4.61 -136.31 95.39
N LEU A 579 -4.59 -136.88 94.18
CA LEU A 579 -4.68 -138.34 93.99
C LEU A 579 -3.47 -139.09 94.54
N ARG A 580 -2.25 -138.53 94.46
CA ARG A 580 -1.06 -139.11 95.10
C ARG A 580 -1.16 -139.11 96.62
N GLN A 581 -1.64 -138.00 97.20
CA GLN A 581 -1.74 -137.88 98.66
C GLN A 581 -2.77 -138.84 99.28
N GLN A 582 -3.85 -139.17 98.58
CA GLN A 582 -4.78 -140.23 99.01
C GLN A 582 -4.15 -141.64 98.98
N LEU A 583 -3.13 -141.84 98.14
CA LEU A 583 -2.46 -143.13 97.97
C LEU A 583 -1.44 -143.37 99.09
N ASP A 584 -0.70 -142.33 99.48
CA ASP A 584 0.20 -142.35 100.65
C ASP A 584 -0.56 -142.59 101.97
N ASP A 585 -1.73 -141.97 102.15
CA ASP A 585 -2.61 -142.18 103.32
C ASP A 585 -3.14 -143.63 103.43
N ALA A 586 -3.26 -144.34 102.30
CA ALA A 586 -3.63 -145.75 102.28
C ALA A 586 -2.46 -146.66 102.67
N GLN A 587 -1.23 -146.36 102.22
CA GLN A 587 -0.03 -147.14 102.54
C GLN A 587 0.37 -147.00 104.02
N ASN A 588 0.32 -145.79 104.60
CA ASN A 588 0.62 -145.58 106.03
C ASN A 588 -0.32 -146.38 106.98
N LYS A 589 -1.55 -146.67 106.57
CA LYS A 589 -2.49 -147.52 107.32
C LYS A 589 -2.16 -149.01 107.27
N ILE A 590 -1.39 -149.47 106.30
CA ILE A 590 -0.94 -150.87 106.17
C ILE A 590 0.26 -151.10 107.09
N GLU A 591 1.28 -150.25 107.02
CA GLU A 591 2.51 -150.39 107.82
C GLU A 591 2.25 -150.38 109.34
N SER A 592 1.30 -149.56 109.82
CA SER A 592 0.94 -149.53 111.25
C SER A 592 0.28 -150.83 111.76
N LYS A 593 -0.31 -151.64 110.87
CA LYS A 593 -0.89 -152.94 111.22
C LYS A 593 0.15 -154.04 111.21
N GLU A 594 1.10 -154.03 110.27
CA GLU A 594 2.19 -155.02 110.21
C GLU A 594 3.11 -154.92 111.43
N LYS A 595 3.42 -153.69 111.88
CA LYS A 595 4.21 -153.46 113.10
C LYS A 595 3.58 -154.08 114.35
N MET A 596 2.24 -154.06 114.44
CA MET A 596 1.49 -154.61 115.57
C MET A 596 1.51 -156.15 115.62
N VAL A 597 1.65 -156.80 114.45
CA VAL A 597 1.78 -158.26 114.36
C VAL A 597 3.15 -158.70 114.89
N MET A 598 4.23 -158.00 114.50
CA MET A 598 5.59 -158.29 114.96
C MET A 598 5.74 -158.26 116.49
N ASP A 599 5.27 -157.19 117.15
CA ASP A 599 5.34 -157.02 118.61
C ASP A 599 4.61 -158.12 119.41
N SER A 600 3.60 -158.76 118.79
CA SER A 600 2.85 -159.86 119.42
C SER A 600 3.52 -161.22 119.26
N GLN A 601 4.32 -161.39 118.20
CA GLN A 601 4.99 -162.64 117.84
C GLN A 601 6.26 -162.87 118.68
N GLU A 602 6.97 -161.79 119.04
CA GLU A 602 8.13 -161.82 119.94
C GLU A 602 7.75 -162.26 121.37
N ARG A 603 6.63 -161.74 121.90
CA ARG A 603 6.10 -162.12 123.24
C ARG A 603 5.74 -163.59 123.38
N PHE A 604 5.40 -164.27 122.28
CA PHE A 604 5.11 -165.71 122.28
C PHE A 604 6.37 -166.57 122.40
N GLN A 605 7.54 -166.07 121.98
CA GLN A 605 8.80 -166.82 122.04
C GLN A 605 9.41 -166.80 123.46
N ASP A 606 9.30 -165.69 124.19
CA ASP A 606 9.80 -165.60 125.58
C ASP A 606 9.06 -166.55 126.54
N ILE A 607 7.74 -166.69 126.41
CA ILE A 607 6.94 -167.56 127.28
C ILE A 607 7.31 -169.05 127.09
N LEU A 608 7.52 -169.48 125.83
CA LEU A 608 7.95 -170.86 125.53
C LEU A 608 9.27 -171.23 126.22
N LYS A 609 10.19 -170.26 126.37
CA LYS A 609 11.49 -170.47 127.02
C LYS A 609 11.34 -170.78 128.52
N THR A 610 10.51 -170.01 129.23
CA THR A 610 10.21 -170.25 130.66
C THR A 610 9.59 -171.62 130.94
N PHE A 611 8.86 -172.18 129.97
CA PHE A 611 8.22 -173.49 130.11
C PHE A 611 9.20 -174.67 129.96
N GLN A 612 10.36 -174.47 129.32
CA GLN A 612 11.40 -175.49 129.17
C GLN A 612 12.27 -175.59 130.43
N ASP A 613 12.70 -174.45 131.00
CA ASP A 613 13.52 -174.41 132.22
C ASP A 613 12.84 -175.07 133.43
N GLN A 614 11.51 -174.95 133.52
CA GLN A 614 10.71 -175.57 134.60
C GLN A 614 10.74 -177.11 134.52
N LYS A 615 10.75 -177.68 133.30
CA LYS A 615 10.66 -179.12 133.03
C LYS A 615 11.96 -179.87 133.35
N GLU A 616 13.11 -179.26 133.10
CA GLU A 616 14.41 -179.89 133.39
C GLU A 616 14.66 -180.01 134.90
N LYS A 617 14.14 -179.06 135.69
CA LYS A 617 14.41 -178.94 137.13
C LYS A 617 13.81 -180.06 137.98
N GLU A 618 12.60 -180.52 137.67
CA GLU A 618 11.96 -181.65 138.39
C GLU A 618 12.49 -183.02 137.94
N THR A 619 12.89 -183.13 136.68
CA THR A 619 13.48 -184.36 136.13
C THR A 619 14.78 -184.74 136.88
N LEU A 620 15.54 -183.75 137.34
CA LEU A 620 16.73 -183.94 138.18
C LEU A 620 16.42 -184.49 139.59
N MET A 621 15.31 -184.09 140.24
CA MET A 621 14.95 -184.62 141.57
C MET A 621 14.64 -186.12 141.56
N LEU A 622 13.96 -186.60 140.51
CA LEU A 622 13.68 -188.04 140.34
C LEU A 622 14.96 -188.86 140.13
N GLN A 623 15.99 -188.25 139.54
CA GLN A 623 17.25 -188.92 139.21
C GLN A 623 18.16 -189.12 140.43
N GLU A 624 18.07 -188.24 141.44
CA GLU A 624 18.99 -188.24 142.59
C GLU A 624 18.61 -189.28 143.67
N SER A 625 17.32 -189.52 143.90
CA SER A 625 16.87 -190.51 144.88
C SER A 625 17.12 -191.96 144.41
N LEU A 626 16.94 -192.23 143.12
CA LEU A 626 17.27 -193.51 142.46
C LEU A 626 18.76 -193.88 142.60
N LYS A 627 19.63 -192.87 142.70
CA LYS A 627 21.08 -193.00 142.83
C LYS A 627 21.55 -193.44 144.23
N LYS A 628 20.66 -193.38 145.24
CA LYS A 628 21.00 -193.76 146.62
C LYS A 628 20.82 -195.26 146.87
N SER A 629 19.75 -195.85 146.31
CA SER A 629 19.50 -197.31 146.36
C SER A 629 20.53 -198.15 145.59
N THR A 630 21.31 -197.54 144.69
CA THR A 630 22.28 -198.24 143.85
C THR A 630 23.62 -198.52 144.54
N ASN A 631 23.98 -197.78 145.59
CA ASN A 631 25.34 -197.84 146.16
C ASN A 631 25.53 -198.87 147.29
N GLU A 632 24.51 -199.19 148.09
CA GLU A 632 24.68 -200.15 149.20
C GLU A 632 24.63 -201.63 148.76
N LEU A 633 24.00 -201.94 147.61
CA LEU A 633 24.15 -203.24 146.96
C LEU A 633 25.57 -203.51 146.43
N HIS A 634 26.40 -202.47 146.26
CA HIS A 634 27.77 -202.63 145.75
C HIS A 634 28.73 -203.25 146.79
N LEU A 635 28.53 -203.02 148.08
CA LEU A 635 29.52 -203.41 149.09
C LEU A 635 29.45 -204.88 149.53
N LEU A 636 28.32 -205.55 149.30
CA LEU A 636 28.20 -207.01 149.39
C LEU A 636 29.05 -207.75 148.34
N LYS A 637 29.44 -207.08 147.25
CA LYS A 637 30.05 -207.70 146.06
C LYS A 637 31.57 -207.88 146.15
N GLU A 638 32.26 -207.12 147.02
CA GLU A 638 33.71 -206.94 146.87
C GLU A 638 34.60 -207.82 147.76
N ARG A 639 34.17 -208.21 148.98
CA ARG A 639 35.04 -208.95 149.93
C ARG A 639 34.87 -210.47 149.97
N LEU A 640 33.99 -211.03 149.14
CA LEU A 640 34.11 -212.43 148.72
C LEU A 640 35.44 -212.70 147.97
N SER A 641 36.01 -211.66 147.32
CA SER A 641 37.12 -211.78 146.37
C SER A 641 38.53 -212.05 146.96
N ARG A 642 38.71 -212.12 148.28
CA ARG A 642 40.05 -212.21 148.91
C ARG A 642 40.27 -213.40 149.84
N ALA A 643 39.39 -214.40 149.80
CA ALA A 643 39.65 -215.71 150.43
C ALA A 643 40.54 -216.62 149.55
N GLU A 644 40.48 -216.51 148.22
CA GLU A 644 40.97 -217.58 147.34
C GLU A 644 42.35 -217.41 146.71
N ASN A 645 42.89 -216.19 146.57
CA ASN A 645 44.23 -215.98 146.00
C ASN A 645 45.36 -216.21 147.02
N VAL A 646 45.30 -217.41 147.59
CA VAL A 646 46.40 -218.16 148.21
C VAL A 646 47.30 -218.73 147.08
N LYS A 647 48.55 -219.08 147.41
CA LYS A 647 49.43 -220.03 146.69
C LYS A 647 50.13 -219.63 145.37
N THR A 648 49.44 -219.33 144.27
CA THR A 648 49.90 -219.86 142.95
C THR A 648 50.89 -219.06 142.09
N GLN A 649 51.54 -218.01 142.60
CA GLN A 649 52.83 -217.57 142.01
C GLN A 649 54.01 -218.00 142.90
N ARG A 650 54.82 -218.93 142.36
CA ARG A 650 56.23 -219.24 142.71
C ARG A 650 56.39 -220.07 144.00
N ALA A 651 56.82 -221.34 144.02
CA ALA A 651 57.54 -222.22 143.08
C ALA A 651 57.24 -222.09 141.56
N VAL A 652 58.23 -222.10 140.66
CA VAL A 652 59.68 -222.34 140.87
C VAL A 652 60.52 -221.65 139.76
N SER A 653 61.72 -221.18 140.13
CA SER A 653 62.92 -220.92 139.30
C SER A 653 62.85 -219.90 138.14
N ILE A 654 63.79 -218.93 138.01
CA ILE A 654 65.21 -219.08 137.58
C ILE A 654 65.25 -219.68 136.16
N GLN A 655 65.83 -219.03 135.12
CA GLN A 655 67.21 -218.55 135.10
C GLN A 655 67.45 -217.38 134.11
N LYS A 656 68.41 -216.49 134.43
CA LYS A 656 69.25 -215.83 133.41
C LYS A 656 70.28 -216.85 132.95
N GLU A 657 70.59 -216.91 131.64
CA GLU A 657 71.43 -217.97 130.99
C GLU A 657 70.68 -219.31 130.83
N LYS A 658 70.54 -220.01 129.68
CA LYS A 658 70.85 -219.86 128.22
C LYS A 658 69.74 -220.66 127.46
N GLY A 659 69.54 -220.61 126.13
CA GLY A 659 70.16 -219.85 125.02
C GLY A 659 70.04 -220.62 123.67
N PHE A 660 70.30 -219.93 122.55
CA PHE A 660 70.39 -220.42 121.14
C PHE A 660 69.13 -220.85 120.34
N SER A 661 69.16 -220.38 119.07
CA SER A 661 68.76 -220.97 117.78
C SER A 661 67.32 -221.28 117.32
N ASP A 662 67.06 -220.71 116.13
CA ASP A 662 66.67 -221.37 114.86
C ASP A 662 65.23 -221.77 114.49
N LEU A 663 64.87 -221.21 113.32
CA LEU A 663 64.37 -221.85 112.09
C LEU A 663 63.05 -222.66 112.04
N LEU A 664 62.43 -222.47 110.87
CA LEU A 664 61.77 -223.48 110.02
C LEU A 664 60.43 -224.04 110.50
N LYS A 665 59.53 -224.48 109.60
CA LYS A 665 59.39 -224.31 108.12
C LYS A 665 57.87 -224.27 107.86
N GLY A 666 57.34 -223.64 106.81
CA GLY A 666 57.44 -224.09 105.42
C GLY A 666 56.24 -224.94 105.00
N SER A 667 55.76 -224.74 103.75
CA SER A 667 55.05 -225.68 102.86
C SER A 667 53.75 -226.37 103.35
N SER A 668 52.75 -226.64 102.50
CA SER A 668 52.42 -226.22 101.12
C SER A 668 51.04 -226.79 100.75
N GLU A 669 50.47 -226.31 99.63
CA GLU A 669 49.21 -226.77 98.98
C GLU A 669 47.89 -226.41 99.68
#